data_AF-A0A9P3NNN4-F1
#
_entry.id   AF-A0A9P3NNN4-F1
#
_cell.length_a   1.000
_cell.length_b   1.000
_cell.length_c   1.000
_cell.angle_alpha   90.00
_cell.angle_beta   90.00
_cell.angle_gamma   90.00
#
_symmetry.space_group_name_H-M   'P 1'
#
loop_
_entity.id
_entity.type
_entity.pdbx_description
1 polymer ?
#
loop_
_entity_poly.entity_id
_entity_poly.type
_entity_poly.pdbx_seq_one_letter_code
_entity_poly.pdbx_strand_id
1 'polypeptide(L)'
;MNGTSASIGAEGAARVAALLGEVAAMEATVATLQSDVSDGVYLIASIWRITGTTFVLLMQLGFSLLEAGHVRFKNTRNIMIKNVLDTCVSAIAFWLFGYAIGFGEGTRVFGWANADGSVAFAGGQNYVQFFYAFAFCATSATIFAGAVAERTHLAAYLLFNFVLAALIYPVIAHVLWSSNGLLSPARGAVILNTNGVLDNAGSMVVHVTGGVTSLVGAWMVGPRIGRFDIDGKVVPFKGHSMVFVAAGTIILWTGFYGFNGCSVDYLGESPLDWSAEVARVCVNTTISAAAAGVTVWTLTYRRREPVPEDTFNGVIGGLVAACATSSLVEPWAACIVGMVAGALYLLGTWVMLRCHIDDPVQATPVHLVCGSWGGVAVGFFASPTNISRTYNIAQPLSCGVFYGCSAWQLLVQILALLIVYVWVGAIALFLFYGLHFFDVLRVKRHQEEVGLDVVFHGGDDAEDVDGDQHGAGRRFASRRWQQLGLSTLSGVPRGVFSPSRWLRASARLCSRDGRSSADADGMSVRKRRDVWHRALDSTGLGQLSLAMYEANYVMEDAVEVEAGSGGVYLGVHDGHGGSETAEFLRHTLYNNLKKEFLRGAGAVSVEAIRRGFSETERQFTARVRDSFLDSPHLATVGACSAVAIITRSALWVANVGDCRAVLGQVRHTGDGLECRAVQMSEDHNLSFQAIRDRYREDHADMPDAVTEKRGRYRVKGKITVTRAFGDLYLKSHDFNREPLFSRFRVAEPFNPPLLSVEPHVAVRLLAPHDAFVVVASDGLFELLSNQEVVDMVAVSPRKDVARQLIRAALRRAAERTEVPYGELLRMASGQRRAYHDDITVVVFFFDHDAIRREASKNQPQWTKDVSLKGGVSTDAAGAVVSDFNVVSSVHGGTAARSLLARSIGSTNNLAGGMSFSASHIQDSVLEIE
;
A
#
# COMPACT_ATOMS: atom_id res chain seq x y z
N MET A 1 -13.41 -31.95 107.56
CA MET A 1 -14.02 -31.25 106.41
C MET A 1 -12.96 -30.58 105.52
N ASN A 2 -11.94 -31.30 105.04
CA ASN A 2 -10.87 -30.73 104.18
C ASN A 2 -10.74 -31.44 102.80
N GLY A 3 -11.70 -32.28 102.41
CA GLY A 3 -11.61 -33.09 101.19
C GLY A 3 -12.42 -32.59 99.98
N THR A 4 -13.32 -31.63 100.16
CA THR A 4 -14.32 -31.24 99.14
C THR A 4 -14.04 -29.91 98.42
N SER A 5 -13.10 -29.08 98.89
CA SER A 5 -12.74 -27.83 98.19
C SER A 5 -11.66 -28.01 97.11
N ALA A 6 -10.80 -29.02 97.24
CA ALA A 6 -9.75 -29.32 96.26
C ALA A 6 -10.29 -30.03 94.99
N SER A 7 -11.33 -30.86 95.11
CA SER A 7 -11.92 -31.58 93.97
C SER A 7 -12.74 -30.67 93.05
N ILE A 8 -13.46 -29.69 93.61
CA ILE A 8 -14.26 -28.72 92.85
C ILE A 8 -13.34 -27.77 92.04
N GLY A 9 -12.17 -27.41 92.58
CA GLY A 9 -11.16 -26.62 91.87
C GLY A 9 -10.51 -27.37 90.71
N ALA A 10 -10.25 -28.68 90.88
CA ALA A 10 -9.67 -29.52 89.83
C ALA A 10 -10.67 -29.79 88.68
N GLU A 11 -11.95 -30.03 89.00
CA GLU A 11 -13.01 -30.22 88.00
C GLU A 11 -13.31 -28.92 87.22
N GLY A 12 -13.30 -27.78 87.92
CA GLY A 12 -13.42 -26.45 87.30
C GLY A 12 -12.24 -26.13 86.38
N ALA A 13 -11.01 -26.41 86.82
CA ALA A 13 -9.80 -26.23 86.00
C ALA A 13 -9.80 -27.15 84.76
N ALA A 14 -10.26 -28.39 84.90
CA ALA A 14 -10.39 -29.33 83.78
C ALA A 14 -11.44 -28.86 82.75
N ARG A 15 -12.58 -28.32 83.20
CA ARG A 15 -13.60 -27.72 82.30
C ARG A 15 -13.09 -26.48 81.57
N VAL A 16 -12.36 -25.60 82.26
CA VAL A 16 -11.73 -24.43 81.63
C VAL A 16 -10.69 -24.86 80.60
N ALA A 17 -9.85 -25.85 80.91
CA ALA A 17 -8.87 -26.38 79.97
C ALA A 17 -9.54 -27.01 78.72
N ALA A 18 -10.65 -27.73 78.89
CA ALA A 18 -11.42 -28.29 77.78
C ALA A 18 -12.03 -27.20 76.88
N LEU A 19 -12.66 -26.18 77.48
CA LEU A 19 -13.21 -25.03 76.74
C LEU A 19 -12.13 -24.24 76.01
N LEU A 20 -10.95 -24.04 76.61
CA LEU A 20 -9.81 -23.40 75.94
C LEU A 20 -9.30 -24.24 74.77
N GLY A 21 -9.33 -25.57 74.88
CA GLY A 21 -9.02 -26.49 73.79
C GLY A 21 -10.03 -26.40 72.63
N GLU A 22 -11.33 -26.29 72.93
CA GLU A 22 -12.38 -26.09 71.92
C GLU A 22 -12.25 -24.72 71.22
N VAL A 23 -11.96 -23.66 71.99
CA VAL A 23 -11.70 -22.31 71.42
C VAL A 23 -10.50 -22.34 70.50
N ALA A 24 -9.38 -22.95 70.91
CA ALA A 24 -8.19 -23.06 70.07
C ALA A 24 -8.45 -23.88 68.78
N ALA A 25 -9.26 -24.95 68.86
CA ALA A 25 -9.66 -25.72 67.69
C ALA A 25 -10.57 -24.92 66.74
N MET A 26 -11.47 -24.10 67.30
CA MET A 26 -12.33 -23.22 66.51
C MET A 26 -11.54 -22.09 65.85
N GLU A 27 -10.58 -21.47 66.56
CA GLU A 27 -9.66 -20.48 65.99
C GLU A 27 -8.82 -21.07 64.84
N ALA A 28 -8.30 -22.30 65.01
CA ALA A 28 -7.59 -23.00 63.94
C ALA A 28 -8.50 -23.27 62.74
N THR A 29 -9.75 -23.67 62.97
CA THR A 29 -10.73 -23.90 61.89
C THR A 29 -11.06 -22.61 61.15
N VAL A 30 -11.27 -21.51 61.86
CA VAL A 30 -11.51 -20.19 61.28
C VAL A 30 -10.31 -19.72 60.45
N ALA A 31 -9.09 -19.91 60.95
CA ALA A 31 -7.86 -19.57 60.22
C ALA A 31 -7.73 -20.38 58.92
N THR A 32 -8.03 -21.69 58.97
CA THR A 32 -8.05 -22.54 57.76
C THR A 32 -9.11 -22.07 56.76
N LEU A 33 -10.34 -21.81 57.21
CA LEU A 33 -11.42 -21.31 56.34
C LEU A 33 -11.09 -19.95 55.73
N GLN A 34 -10.44 -19.05 56.48
CA GLN A 34 -9.98 -17.75 55.96
C GLN A 34 -8.89 -17.92 54.90
N SER A 35 -7.95 -18.86 55.11
CA SER A 35 -6.93 -19.20 54.11
C SER A 35 -7.56 -19.77 52.85
N ASP A 36 -8.46 -20.76 52.98
CA ASP A 36 -9.13 -21.40 51.85
C ASP A 36 -9.95 -20.39 51.02
N VAL A 37 -10.64 -19.46 51.68
CA VAL A 37 -11.36 -18.37 51.00
C VAL A 37 -10.38 -17.43 50.29
N SER A 38 -9.27 -17.04 50.93
CA SER A 38 -8.25 -16.18 50.32
C SER A 38 -7.64 -16.82 49.08
N ASP A 39 -7.26 -18.09 49.17
CA ASP A 39 -6.68 -18.86 48.06
C ASP A 39 -7.69 -19.01 46.91
N GLY A 40 -8.96 -19.28 47.24
CA GLY A 40 -10.04 -19.34 46.26
C GLY A 40 -10.24 -18.03 45.51
N VAL A 41 -10.20 -16.89 46.20
CA VAL A 41 -10.36 -15.56 45.57
C VAL A 41 -9.15 -15.21 44.72
N TYR A 42 -7.94 -15.52 45.18
CA TYR A 42 -6.71 -15.32 44.40
C TYR A 42 -6.71 -16.15 43.10
N LEU A 43 -7.22 -17.39 43.16
CA LEU A 43 -7.41 -18.24 41.99
C LEU A 43 -8.40 -17.59 41.00
N ILE A 44 -9.55 -17.09 41.47
CA ILE A 44 -10.54 -16.40 40.63
C ILE A 44 -9.95 -15.15 39.99
N ALA A 45 -9.22 -14.32 40.76
CA ALA A 45 -8.55 -13.14 40.25
C ALA A 45 -7.50 -13.48 39.19
N SER A 46 -6.75 -14.57 39.39
CA SER A 46 -5.78 -15.08 38.41
C SER A 46 -6.45 -15.57 37.12
N ILE A 47 -7.55 -16.31 37.23
CA ILE A 47 -8.34 -16.76 36.07
C ILE A 47 -8.88 -15.54 35.31
N TRP A 48 -9.48 -14.58 36.01
CA TRP A 48 -9.97 -13.34 35.40
C TRP A 48 -8.86 -12.59 34.67
N ARG A 49 -7.69 -12.46 35.29
CA ARG A 49 -6.52 -11.81 34.66
C ARG A 49 -6.09 -12.54 33.39
N ILE A 50 -6.00 -13.86 33.39
CA ILE A 50 -5.61 -14.65 32.20
C ILE A 50 -6.67 -14.52 31.09
N THR A 51 -7.96 -14.64 31.43
CA THR A 51 -9.06 -14.51 30.46
C THR A 51 -9.11 -13.10 29.87
N GLY A 52 -9.04 -12.07 30.71
CA GLY A 52 -8.99 -10.68 30.25
C GLY A 52 -7.76 -10.38 29.39
N THR A 53 -6.59 -10.91 29.76
CA THR A 53 -5.37 -10.80 28.95
C THR A 53 -5.51 -11.51 27.60
N THR A 54 -6.26 -12.62 27.54
CA THR A 54 -6.57 -13.29 26.27
C THR A 54 -7.44 -12.42 25.37
N PHE A 55 -8.41 -11.69 25.93
CA PHE A 55 -9.17 -10.68 25.18
C PHE A 55 -8.30 -9.51 24.70
N VAL A 56 -7.28 -9.11 25.48
CA VAL A 56 -6.29 -8.11 25.04
C VAL A 56 -5.52 -8.63 23.83
N LEU A 57 -5.08 -9.89 23.83
CA LEU A 57 -4.42 -10.47 22.64
C LEU A 57 -5.37 -10.60 21.44
N LEU A 58 -6.67 -10.84 21.67
CA LEU A 58 -7.68 -10.81 20.62
C LEU A 58 -7.81 -9.42 19.97
N MET A 59 -7.42 -8.34 20.66
CA MET A 59 -7.33 -7.00 20.06
C MET A 59 -6.37 -6.97 18.86
N GLN A 60 -5.40 -7.87 18.78
CA GLN A 60 -4.50 -7.96 17.61
C GLN A 60 -5.27 -8.29 16.32
N LEU A 61 -6.31 -9.12 16.40
CA LEU A 61 -7.23 -9.36 15.29
C LEU A 61 -8.02 -8.07 14.97
N GLY A 62 -8.47 -7.37 16.01
CA GLY A 62 -9.14 -6.08 15.88
C GLY A 62 -8.29 -5.03 15.15
N PHE A 63 -7.04 -4.84 15.56
CA PHE A 63 -6.07 -3.97 14.88
C PHE A 63 -5.82 -4.42 13.44
N SER A 64 -5.62 -5.72 13.22
CA SER A 64 -5.39 -6.26 11.87
C SER A 64 -6.52 -5.87 10.93
N LEU A 65 -7.78 -6.15 11.30
CA LEU A 65 -8.95 -5.82 10.49
C LEU A 65 -9.12 -4.30 10.33
N LEU A 66 -8.96 -3.53 11.41
CA LEU A 66 -9.08 -2.08 11.35
C LEU A 66 -8.05 -1.45 10.41
N GLU A 67 -6.78 -1.87 10.49
CA GLU A 67 -5.71 -1.38 9.63
C GLU A 67 -5.92 -1.80 8.17
N ALA A 68 -6.24 -3.08 7.92
CA ALA A 68 -6.53 -3.56 6.57
C ALA A 68 -7.71 -2.83 5.94
N GLY A 69 -8.72 -2.50 6.73
CA GLY A 69 -9.89 -1.74 6.28
C GLY A 69 -9.54 -0.32 5.85
N HIS A 70 -8.58 0.33 6.52
CA HIS A 70 -8.17 1.72 6.25
C HIS A 70 -7.13 1.88 5.13
N VAL A 71 -6.31 0.86 4.85
CA VAL A 71 -5.31 0.93 3.76
C VAL A 71 -5.93 0.58 2.40
N ARG A 72 -5.24 0.93 1.31
CA ARG A 72 -5.62 0.48 -0.04
C ARG A 72 -5.33 -1.01 -0.22
N PHE A 73 -6.15 -1.68 -1.03
CA PHE A 73 -6.12 -3.15 -1.22
C PHE A 73 -4.72 -3.72 -1.51
N LYS A 74 -3.92 -3.00 -2.30
CA LYS A 74 -2.54 -3.36 -2.69
C LYS A 74 -1.53 -3.48 -1.53
N ASN A 75 -1.97 -3.25 -0.29
CA ASN A 75 -1.17 -3.25 0.93
C ASN A 75 -1.75 -4.13 2.05
N THR A 76 -2.86 -4.84 1.81
CA THR A 76 -3.57 -5.61 2.83
C THR A 76 -2.73 -6.78 3.37
N ARG A 77 -2.07 -7.56 2.50
CA ARG A 77 -1.22 -8.69 2.91
C ARG A 77 -0.06 -8.21 3.79
N ASN A 78 0.58 -7.11 3.40
CA ASN A 78 1.65 -6.48 4.16
C ASN A 78 1.18 -6.02 5.54
N ILE A 79 -0.06 -5.53 5.66
CA ILE A 79 -0.64 -5.18 6.96
C ILE A 79 -0.91 -6.42 7.82
N MET A 80 -1.46 -7.50 7.23
CA MET A 80 -1.73 -8.74 7.98
C MET A 80 -0.44 -9.34 8.55
N ILE A 81 0.58 -9.53 7.72
CA ILE A 81 1.84 -10.13 8.17
C ILE A 81 2.56 -9.24 9.18
N LYS A 82 2.50 -7.92 9.01
CA LYS A 82 3.06 -6.95 9.95
C LYS A 82 2.43 -7.08 11.33
N ASN A 83 1.10 -7.19 11.41
CA ASN A 83 0.40 -7.37 12.69
C ASN A 83 0.74 -8.71 13.38
N VAL A 84 0.87 -9.81 12.64
CA VAL A 84 1.27 -11.10 13.25
C VAL A 84 2.71 -11.04 13.75
N LEU A 85 3.63 -10.55 12.91
CA LEU A 85 5.04 -10.42 13.27
C LEU A 85 5.26 -9.41 14.39
N ASP A 86 4.40 -8.40 14.51
CA ASP A 86 4.43 -7.45 15.63
C ASP A 86 4.36 -8.20 16.96
N THR A 87 3.32 -9.02 17.14
CA THR A 87 3.12 -9.79 18.37
C THR A 87 4.28 -10.76 18.62
N CYS A 88 4.79 -11.43 17.57
CA CYS A 88 5.93 -12.35 17.71
C CYS A 88 7.20 -11.63 18.18
N VAL A 89 7.54 -10.50 17.56
CA VAL A 89 8.74 -9.72 17.90
C VAL A 89 8.57 -9.09 19.28
N SER A 90 7.40 -8.55 19.60
CA SER A 90 7.07 -8.00 20.92
C SER A 90 7.21 -9.06 22.01
N ALA A 91 6.74 -10.29 21.77
CA ALA A 91 6.85 -11.40 22.74
C ALA A 91 8.32 -11.73 23.03
N ILE A 92 9.14 -11.87 21.99
CA ILE A 92 10.56 -12.21 22.13
C ILE A 92 11.32 -11.05 22.80
N ALA A 93 11.12 -9.82 22.36
CA ALA A 93 11.78 -8.64 22.91
C ALA A 93 11.42 -8.41 24.38
N PHE A 94 10.14 -8.55 24.72
CA PHE A 94 9.65 -8.37 26.09
C PHE A 94 10.12 -9.50 27.01
N TRP A 95 10.13 -10.75 26.51
CA TRP A 95 10.69 -11.89 27.22
C TRP A 95 12.19 -11.72 27.52
N LEU A 96 12.97 -11.31 26.52
CA LEU A 96 14.43 -11.19 26.65
C LEU A 96 14.87 -10.01 27.52
N PHE A 97 14.16 -8.89 27.46
CA PHE A 97 14.60 -7.63 28.09
C PHE A 97 13.46 -6.89 28.78
N GLY A 98 12.31 -6.78 28.12
CA GLY A 98 11.25 -5.85 28.54
C GLY A 98 10.65 -6.15 29.91
N TYR A 99 10.48 -7.42 30.28
CA TYR A 99 9.93 -7.75 31.60
C TYR A 99 10.86 -7.33 32.74
N ALA A 100 12.17 -7.63 32.65
CA ALA A 100 13.14 -7.22 33.66
C ALA A 100 13.22 -5.69 33.77
N ILE A 101 13.13 -4.97 32.65
CA ILE A 101 13.14 -3.50 32.64
C ILE A 101 11.85 -2.92 33.23
N GLY A 102 10.70 -3.50 32.91
CA GLY A 102 9.40 -3.01 33.37
C GLY A 102 9.08 -3.33 34.82
N PHE A 103 9.33 -4.57 35.23
CA PHE A 103 8.81 -5.13 36.49
C PHE A 103 9.88 -5.85 37.34
N GLY A 104 11.11 -5.93 36.86
CA GLY A 104 12.24 -6.47 37.62
C GLY A 104 12.76 -5.51 38.69
N GLU A 105 13.74 -6.00 39.45
CA GLU A 105 14.48 -5.19 40.41
C GLU A 105 15.33 -4.14 39.68
N GLY A 106 15.36 -2.93 40.23
CA GLY A 106 16.26 -1.91 39.76
C GLY A 106 16.12 -0.53 40.39
N THR A 107 16.33 0.51 39.58
CA THR A 107 16.16 1.90 39.99
C THR A 107 14.67 2.26 40.06
N ARG A 108 14.37 3.52 40.38
CA ARG A 108 13.01 4.07 40.27
C ARG A 108 12.59 4.35 38.82
N VAL A 109 13.53 4.38 37.89
CA VAL A 109 13.28 4.74 36.49
C VAL A 109 13.18 3.49 35.63
N PHE A 110 13.97 2.46 35.91
CA PHE A 110 13.98 1.20 35.17
C PHE A 110 14.51 0.06 36.02
N GLY A 111 14.00 -1.14 35.78
CA GLY A 111 14.55 -2.41 36.24
C GLY A 111 15.73 -2.89 35.37
N TRP A 112 16.55 -3.80 35.89
CA TRP A 112 17.66 -4.40 35.11
C TRP A 112 17.80 -5.91 35.30
N ALA A 113 17.15 -6.50 36.31
CA ALA A 113 17.18 -7.94 36.55
C ALA A 113 15.87 -8.44 37.18
N ASN A 114 15.50 -9.67 36.88
CA ASN A 114 14.42 -10.40 37.57
C ASN A 114 14.87 -10.81 38.97
N ALA A 115 13.94 -11.34 39.79
CA ALA A 115 14.23 -11.72 41.17
C ALA A 115 15.33 -12.80 41.32
N ASP A 116 15.61 -13.55 40.26
CA ASP A 116 16.69 -14.55 40.20
C ASP A 116 18.02 -14.00 39.61
N GLY A 117 18.09 -12.70 39.34
CA GLY A 117 19.24 -12.03 38.73
C GLY A 117 19.33 -12.16 37.20
N SER A 118 18.39 -12.85 36.55
CA SER A 118 18.36 -12.98 35.09
C SER A 118 17.83 -11.72 34.41
N VAL A 119 18.19 -11.50 33.14
CA VAL A 119 17.60 -10.42 32.32
C VAL A 119 16.39 -10.95 31.55
N ALA A 120 16.55 -12.09 30.88
CA ALA A 120 15.42 -12.77 30.24
C ALA A 120 14.54 -13.40 31.31
N PHE A 121 13.21 -13.29 31.14
CA PHE A 121 12.26 -13.87 32.08
C PHE A 121 12.44 -15.40 32.15
N ALA A 122 12.89 -15.89 33.31
CA ALA A 122 13.13 -17.30 33.56
C ALA A 122 12.05 -17.91 34.47
N GLY A 123 11.99 -19.25 34.52
CA GLY A 123 10.94 -19.95 35.25
C GLY A 123 11.00 -19.74 36.76
N GLY A 124 9.84 -19.78 37.43
CA GLY A 124 9.71 -19.47 38.86
C GLY A 124 9.31 -18.01 39.18
N GLN A 125 9.14 -17.18 38.16
CA GLN A 125 8.64 -15.80 38.25
C GLN A 125 7.09 -15.73 38.09
N ASN A 126 6.47 -14.58 38.39
CA ASN A 126 5.01 -14.39 38.30
C ASN A 126 4.51 -14.45 36.83
N TYR A 127 4.19 -15.66 36.34
CA TYR A 127 3.75 -15.92 34.97
C TYR A 127 2.48 -15.17 34.56
N VAL A 128 1.53 -15.01 35.48
CA VAL A 128 0.29 -14.26 35.23
C VAL A 128 0.63 -12.79 34.94
N GLN A 129 1.54 -12.21 35.73
CA GLN A 129 2.02 -10.85 35.51
C GLN A 129 2.80 -10.70 34.21
N PHE A 130 3.64 -11.67 33.86
CA PHE A 130 4.35 -11.66 32.57
C PHE A 130 3.37 -11.64 31.40
N PHE A 131 2.39 -12.56 31.40
CA PHE A 131 1.42 -12.68 30.32
C PHE A 131 0.59 -11.39 30.16
N TYR A 132 0.12 -10.84 31.28
CA TYR A 132 -0.58 -9.55 31.33
C TYR A 132 0.28 -8.41 30.76
N ALA A 133 1.48 -8.21 31.29
CA ALA A 133 2.34 -7.09 30.90
C ALA A 133 2.79 -7.17 29.43
N PHE A 134 3.06 -8.38 28.93
CA PHE A 134 3.39 -8.63 27.54
C PHE A 134 2.24 -8.20 26.61
N ALA A 135 0.99 -8.58 26.91
CA ALA A 135 -0.14 -8.27 26.03
C ALA A 135 -0.35 -6.75 25.88
N PHE A 136 -0.13 -5.98 26.94
CA PHE A 136 -0.23 -4.52 26.92
C PHE A 136 0.97 -3.89 26.17
N CYS A 137 2.16 -4.44 26.34
CA CYS A 137 3.34 -4.06 25.56
C CYS A 137 3.12 -4.28 24.05
N ALA A 138 2.63 -5.46 23.66
CA ALA A 138 2.31 -5.78 22.27
C ALA A 138 1.22 -4.85 21.73
N THR A 139 0.20 -4.52 22.53
CA THR A 139 -0.80 -3.52 22.15
C THR A 139 -0.17 -2.16 21.88
N SER A 140 0.74 -1.69 22.74
CA SER A 140 1.45 -0.42 22.52
C SER A 140 2.28 -0.42 21.24
N ALA A 141 2.90 -1.55 20.91
CA ALA A 141 3.67 -1.74 19.68
C ALA A 141 2.79 -1.66 18.43
N THR A 142 1.65 -2.35 18.43
CA THR A 142 0.73 -2.38 17.29
C THR A 142 0.16 -0.99 16.95
N ILE A 143 -0.07 -0.12 17.94
CA ILE A 143 -0.70 1.20 17.73
C ILE A 143 -0.01 2.04 16.64
N PHE A 144 1.32 2.07 16.57
CA PHE A 144 2.01 2.90 15.56
C PHE A 144 2.08 2.24 14.19
N ALA A 145 1.79 0.95 14.11
CA ALA A 145 1.89 0.18 12.88
C ALA A 145 1.00 0.76 11.78
N GLY A 146 -0.25 1.12 12.10
CA GLY A 146 -1.18 1.73 11.17
C GLY A 146 -0.77 3.13 10.71
N ALA A 147 -0.12 3.92 11.58
CA ALA A 147 0.31 5.29 11.26
C ALA A 147 1.37 5.34 10.14
N VAL A 148 2.23 4.33 10.08
CA VAL A 148 3.32 4.21 9.10
C VAL A 148 2.97 3.29 7.92
N ALA A 149 1.70 2.90 7.79
CA ALA A 149 1.23 1.98 6.78
C ALA A 149 1.47 2.45 5.33
N GLU A 150 1.54 1.46 4.42
CA GLU A 150 1.67 1.59 2.96
C GLU A 150 3.00 2.12 2.43
N ARG A 151 3.88 2.68 3.27
CA ARG A 151 5.13 3.31 2.80
C ARG A 151 6.38 3.04 3.63
N THR A 152 6.31 2.15 4.61
CA THR A 152 7.45 1.84 5.50
C THR A 152 7.98 0.44 5.20
N HIS A 153 9.30 0.29 5.21
CA HIS A 153 9.91 -1.03 5.07
C HIS A 153 9.54 -1.92 6.27
N LEU A 154 9.06 -3.14 6.02
CA LEU A 154 8.69 -4.09 7.08
C LEU A 154 9.86 -4.35 8.06
N ALA A 155 11.09 -4.45 7.57
CA ALA A 155 12.26 -4.64 8.43
C ALA A 155 12.53 -3.44 9.36
N ALA A 156 12.34 -2.21 8.87
CA ALA A 156 12.48 -1.00 9.68
C ALA A 156 11.40 -0.94 10.77
N TYR A 157 10.16 -1.31 10.42
CA TYR A 157 9.07 -1.47 11.38
C TYR A 157 9.40 -2.49 12.46
N LEU A 158 9.84 -3.70 12.11
CA LEU A 158 10.14 -4.76 13.07
C LEU A 158 11.32 -4.42 13.99
N LEU A 159 12.33 -3.71 13.48
CA LEU A 159 13.42 -3.21 14.31
C LEU A 159 12.91 -2.19 15.33
N PHE A 160 12.06 -1.26 14.90
CA PHE A 160 11.46 -0.29 15.82
C PHE A 160 10.59 -0.99 16.86
N ASN A 161 9.75 -1.94 16.43
CA ASN A 161 8.92 -2.73 17.33
C ASN A 161 9.76 -3.43 18.40
N PHE A 162 10.85 -4.08 18.01
CA PHE A 162 11.79 -4.71 18.95
C PHE A 162 12.30 -3.72 20.00
N VAL A 163 12.73 -2.51 19.60
CA VAL A 163 13.23 -1.51 20.55
C VAL A 163 12.11 -0.94 21.42
N LEU A 164 10.91 -0.76 20.89
CA LEU A 164 9.76 -0.32 21.66
C LEU A 164 9.44 -1.33 22.77
N ALA A 165 9.34 -2.61 22.42
CA ALA A 165 9.01 -3.69 23.35
C ALA A 165 10.14 -4.04 24.32
N ALA A 166 11.40 -3.90 23.91
CA ALA A 166 12.55 -4.18 24.77
C ALA A 166 12.87 -3.02 25.74
N LEU A 167 12.64 -1.76 25.35
CA LEU A 167 13.17 -0.60 26.08
C LEU A 167 12.15 0.54 26.27
N ILE A 168 11.51 1.03 25.21
CA ILE A 168 10.72 2.27 25.30
C ILE A 168 9.52 2.09 26.22
N TYR A 169 8.68 1.09 25.93
CA TYR A 169 7.49 0.79 26.69
C TYR A 169 7.81 0.31 28.12
N PRO A 170 8.72 -0.66 28.32
CA PRO A 170 9.09 -1.14 29.66
C PRO A 170 9.51 -0.04 30.63
N VAL A 171 10.28 0.95 30.20
CA VAL A 171 10.71 2.05 31.09
C VAL A 171 9.51 2.89 31.53
N ILE A 172 8.56 3.19 30.63
CA ILE A 172 7.34 3.91 31.00
C ILE A 172 6.48 3.08 31.94
N ALA A 173 6.31 1.79 31.67
CA ALA A 173 5.62 0.86 32.56
C ALA A 173 6.30 0.80 33.93
N HIS A 174 7.63 0.83 34.00
CA HIS A 174 8.35 0.85 35.27
C HIS A 174 8.07 2.12 36.07
N VAL A 175 8.20 3.29 35.44
CA VAL A 175 8.01 4.59 36.12
C VAL A 175 6.60 4.74 36.70
N LEU A 176 5.57 4.26 35.99
CA LEU A 176 4.16 4.46 36.34
C LEU A 176 3.51 3.27 37.07
N TRP A 177 3.86 2.03 36.74
CA TRP A 177 3.16 0.82 37.23
C TRP A 177 3.99 -0.08 38.14
N SER A 178 5.32 -0.08 38.03
CA SER A 178 6.14 -0.89 38.94
C SER A 178 5.94 -0.47 40.39
N SER A 179 5.98 -1.41 41.32
CA SER A 179 5.87 -1.13 42.76
C SER A 179 6.97 -0.17 43.25
N ASN A 180 8.14 -0.17 42.61
CA ASN A 180 9.27 0.71 42.91
C ASN A 180 9.37 1.93 41.96
N GLY A 181 8.41 2.09 41.05
CA GLY A 181 8.39 3.15 40.04
C GLY A 181 8.47 4.56 40.65
N LEU A 182 9.11 5.48 39.93
CA LEU A 182 9.31 6.87 40.38
C LEU A 182 7.99 7.59 40.69
N LEU A 183 6.97 7.35 39.87
CA LEU A 183 5.66 8.01 39.92
C LEU A 183 4.53 7.03 40.28
N SER A 184 4.86 5.80 40.64
CA SER A 184 3.88 4.75 40.94
C SER A 184 3.07 5.05 42.21
N PRO A 185 1.75 4.78 42.21
CA PRO A 185 0.91 4.89 43.40
C PRO A 185 1.32 3.95 44.54
N ALA A 186 1.88 2.80 44.21
CA ALA A 186 2.32 1.79 45.17
C ALA A 186 3.42 2.30 46.12
N ARG A 187 4.11 3.38 45.75
CA ARG A 187 5.28 3.86 46.48
C ARG A 187 4.99 4.81 47.63
N GLY A 188 3.73 5.21 47.82
CA GLY A 188 3.29 6.08 48.92
C GLY A 188 4.04 7.42 48.99
N ALA A 189 3.45 8.48 48.43
CA ALA A 189 3.84 9.89 48.62
C ALA A 189 5.28 10.28 48.23
N VAL A 190 5.60 10.29 46.93
CA VAL A 190 7.01 10.41 46.51
C VAL A 190 7.36 11.66 45.71
N ILE A 191 6.44 12.22 44.93
CA ILE A 191 6.66 13.47 44.19
C ILE A 191 5.41 14.32 44.37
N LEU A 192 5.58 15.56 44.85
CA LEU A 192 4.54 16.59 44.99
C LEU A 192 3.42 16.29 46.03
N ASN A 193 3.65 15.40 47.01
CA ASN A 193 2.66 15.08 48.06
C ASN A 193 1.31 14.57 47.49
N THR A 194 1.37 13.66 46.52
CA THR A 194 0.21 13.10 45.80
C THR A 194 0.12 11.59 45.98
N ASN A 195 -0.95 10.99 45.46
CA ASN A 195 -1.08 9.53 45.34
C ASN A 195 -0.18 8.91 44.27
N GLY A 196 0.72 9.67 43.62
CA GLY A 196 1.37 9.24 42.39
C GLY A 196 0.44 9.35 41.17
N VAL A 197 0.89 8.77 40.06
CA VAL A 197 0.18 8.79 38.77
C VAL A 197 -0.84 7.67 38.74
N LEU A 198 -2.09 8.03 38.53
CA LEU A 198 -3.19 7.06 38.44
C LEU A 198 -3.47 6.81 36.96
N ASP A 199 -3.11 5.62 36.49
CA ASP A 199 -3.32 5.16 35.11
C ASP A 199 -3.61 3.66 35.15
N ASN A 200 -4.85 3.26 35.42
CA ASN A 200 -5.18 1.87 35.74
C ASN A 200 -4.85 0.88 34.61
N ALA A 201 -5.36 1.13 33.41
CA ALA A 201 -5.19 0.24 32.26
C ALA A 201 -4.26 0.81 31.17
N GLY A 202 -3.82 2.07 31.26
CA GLY A 202 -2.73 2.55 30.41
C GLY A 202 -3.12 3.54 29.32
N SER A 203 -3.92 4.56 29.64
CA SER A 203 -4.06 5.70 28.71
C SER A 203 -2.71 6.36 28.46
N MET A 204 -1.82 6.44 29.46
CA MET A 204 -0.48 6.99 29.28
C MET A 204 0.52 5.90 28.90
N VAL A 205 0.58 4.82 29.68
CA VAL A 205 1.61 3.77 29.52
C VAL A 205 1.52 3.09 28.16
N VAL A 206 0.32 2.76 27.68
CA VAL A 206 0.11 2.07 26.40
C VAL A 206 -0.22 3.07 25.31
N HIS A 207 -1.31 3.83 25.46
CA HIS A 207 -1.86 4.58 24.35
C HIS A 207 -1.06 5.84 24.02
N VAL A 208 -0.60 6.60 25.01
CA VAL A 208 0.29 7.75 24.72
C VAL A 208 1.64 7.27 24.22
N THR A 209 2.22 6.20 24.77
CA THR A 209 3.47 5.61 24.23
C THR A 209 3.34 5.22 22.75
N GLY A 210 2.30 4.46 22.40
CA GLY A 210 2.00 4.13 21.01
C GLY A 210 1.69 5.38 20.17
N GLY A 211 0.92 6.33 20.70
CA GLY A 211 0.48 7.53 20.00
C GLY A 211 1.60 8.56 19.72
N VAL A 212 2.53 8.76 20.65
CA VAL A 212 3.74 9.58 20.41
C VAL A 212 4.58 8.92 19.31
N THR A 213 4.73 7.61 19.38
CA THR A 213 5.41 6.83 18.34
C THR A 213 4.73 7.00 16.98
N SER A 214 3.39 6.92 16.92
CA SER A 214 2.60 7.15 15.71
C SER A 214 2.85 8.54 15.12
N LEU A 215 2.83 9.58 15.96
CA LEU A 215 3.06 10.96 15.54
C LEU A 215 4.45 11.13 14.93
N VAL A 216 5.48 10.70 15.65
CA VAL A 216 6.88 10.82 15.21
C VAL A 216 7.10 9.98 13.95
N GLY A 217 6.60 8.74 13.92
CA GLY A 217 6.71 7.85 12.78
C GLY A 217 6.03 8.40 11.53
N ALA A 218 4.77 8.84 11.63
CA ALA A 218 4.03 9.42 10.51
C ALA A 218 4.67 10.71 10.00
N TRP A 219 5.21 11.55 10.89
CA TRP A 219 5.93 12.76 10.52
C TRP A 219 7.25 12.46 9.79
N MET A 220 8.08 11.57 10.34
CA MET A 220 9.40 11.23 9.80
C MET A 220 9.35 10.43 8.49
N VAL A 221 8.38 9.50 8.36
CA VAL A 221 8.13 8.78 7.12
C VAL A 221 7.56 9.70 6.04
N GLY A 222 6.82 10.73 6.46
CA GLY A 222 6.14 11.68 5.58
C GLY A 222 4.84 11.14 4.99
N PRO A 223 4.09 11.98 4.25
CA PRO A 223 2.77 11.64 3.76
C PRO A 223 2.79 10.61 2.64
N ARG A 224 1.74 9.76 2.54
CA ARG A 224 1.57 8.85 1.39
C ARG A 224 1.48 9.66 0.10
N ILE A 225 2.06 9.12 -0.97
CA ILE A 225 2.06 9.77 -2.29
C ILE A 225 0.61 9.97 -2.74
N GLY A 226 0.28 11.22 -3.06
CA GLY A 226 -1.06 11.64 -3.48
C GLY A 226 -2.02 11.97 -2.34
N ARG A 227 -1.60 11.92 -1.07
CA ARG A 227 -2.45 12.28 0.08
C ARG A 227 -2.79 13.77 0.10
N PHE A 228 -1.86 14.61 -0.33
CA PHE A 228 -2.01 16.05 -0.46
C PHE A 228 -1.74 16.44 -1.91
N ASP A 229 -2.57 17.31 -2.48
CA ASP A 229 -2.37 17.84 -3.84
C ASP A 229 -1.29 18.94 -3.88
N ILE A 230 -1.08 19.52 -5.07
CA ILE A 230 -0.09 20.60 -5.27
C ILE A 230 -0.39 21.85 -4.45
N ASP A 231 -1.65 22.09 -4.10
CA ASP A 231 -2.11 23.21 -3.28
C ASP A 231 -2.06 22.88 -1.78
N GLY A 232 -1.59 21.67 -1.42
CA GLY A 232 -1.59 21.15 -0.05
C GLY A 232 -2.97 20.73 0.45
N LYS A 233 -3.97 20.62 -0.43
CA LYS A 233 -5.31 20.18 -0.02
C LYS A 233 -5.34 18.67 0.16
N VAL A 234 -6.14 18.25 1.13
CA VAL A 234 -6.33 16.86 1.50
C VAL A 234 -7.07 16.12 0.38
N VAL A 235 -6.45 15.08 -0.18
CA VAL A 235 -7.08 14.15 -1.12
C VAL A 235 -7.48 12.89 -0.35
N PRO A 236 -8.78 12.58 -0.22
CA PRO A 236 -9.23 11.43 0.56
C PRO A 236 -8.83 10.11 -0.10
N PHE A 237 -8.24 9.21 0.69
CA PHE A 237 -8.02 7.82 0.28
C PHE A 237 -9.12 6.96 0.85
N LYS A 238 -9.78 6.20 -0.02
CA LYS A 238 -10.76 5.21 0.38
C LYS A 238 -10.02 3.96 0.86
N GLY A 239 -10.31 3.56 2.10
CA GLY A 239 -9.86 2.28 2.63
C GLY A 239 -10.44 1.10 1.86
N HIS A 240 -9.78 -0.05 1.92
CA HIS A 240 -10.15 -1.25 1.19
C HIS A 240 -11.53 -1.79 1.58
N SER A 241 -11.88 -1.75 2.87
CA SER A 241 -13.13 -2.34 3.37
C SER A 241 -13.63 -1.68 4.66
N MET A 242 -14.77 -1.01 4.58
CA MET A 242 -15.45 -0.45 5.76
C MET A 242 -15.96 -1.55 6.70
N VAL A 243 -16.27 -2.73 6.17
CA VAL A 243 -16.70 -3.88 6.97
C VAL A 243 -15.56 -4.31 7.90
N PHE A 244 -14.31 -4.30 7.41
CA PHE A 244 -13.16 -4.61 8.26
C PHE A 244 -12.89 -3.52 9.31
N VAL A 245 -13.09 -2.24 8.96
CA VAL A 245 -13.00 -1.15 9.96
C VAL A 245 -14.05 -1.34 11.07
N ALA A 246 -15.31 -1.60 10.70
CA ALA A 246 -16.39 -1.82 11.66
C ALA A 246 -16.18 -3.08 12.51
N ALA A 247 -15.83 -4.21 11.88
CA ALA A 247 -15.55 -5.46 12.57
C ALA A 247 -14.35 -5.33 13.53
N GLY A 248 -13.27 -4.70 13.06
CA GLY A 248 -12.10 -4.39 13.88
C GLY A 248 -12.46 -3.55 15.11
N THR A 249 -13.31 -2.52 14.93
CA THR A 249 -13.78 -1.66 16.02
C THR A 249 -14.59 -2.42 17.07
N ILE A 250 -15.48 -3.33 16.66
CA ILE A 250 -16.29 -4.14 17.59
C ILE A 250 -15.41 -5.15 18.35
N ILE A 251 -14.44 -5.77 17.68
CA ILE A 251 -13.48 -6.67 18.32
C ILE A 251 -12.61 -5.90 19.32
N LEU A 252 -12.13 -4.70 18.96
CA LEU A 252 -11.38 -3.84 19.87
C LEU A 252 -12.23 -3.45 21.08
N TRP A 253 -13.48 -3.02 20.90
CA TRP A 253 -14.41 -2.75 22.00
C TRP A 253 -14.50 -3.94 22.95
N THR A 254 -14.73 -5.13 22.41
CA THR A 254 -14.82 -6.37 23.21
C THR A 254 -13.50 -6.64 23.96
N GLY A 255 -12.36 -6.46 23.30
CA GLY A 255 -11.04 -6.55 23.90
C GLY A 255 -10.82 -5.57 25.06
N PHE A 256 -11.40 -4.37 24.99
CA PHE A 256 -11.29 -3.37 26.05
C PHE A 256 -11.99 -3.75 27.36
N TYR A 257 -12.95 -4.68 27.36
CA TYR A 257 -13.45 -5.25 28.61
C TYR A 257 -12.38 -6.08 29.32
N GLY A 258 -11.59 -6.83 28.55
CA GLY A 258 -10.39 -7.49 29.05
C GLY A 258 -9.34 -6.46 29.48
N PHE A 259 -9.02 -5.52 28.60
CA PHE A 259 -7.99 -4.50 28.81
C PHE A 259 -8.23 -3.68 30.08
N ASN A 260 -9.42 -3.10 30.27
CA ASN A 260 -9.69 -2.29 31.45
C ASN A 260 -10.04 -3.15 32.67
N GLY A 261 -10.84 -4.20 32.47
CA GLY A 261 -11.37 -5.02 33.56
C GLY A 261 -10.33 -5.89 34.24
N CYS A 262 -9.32 -6.40 33.51
CA CYS A 262 -8.28 -7.26 34.08
C CYS A 262 -7.14 -6.50 34.74
N SER A 263 -7.08 -5.18 34.53
CA SER A 263 -6.17 -4.24 35.21
C SER A 263 -6.57 -3.93 36.65
N VAL A 264 -7.76 -4.35 37.10
CA VAL A 264 -8.14 -4.24 38.52
C VAL A 264 -7.46 -5.36 39.32
N ASP A 265 -6.50 -5.01 40.14
CA ASP A 265 -5.83 -5.94 41.07
C ASP A 265 -6.75 -6.34 42.24
N TYR A 266 -6.73 -7.62 42.61
CA TYR A 266 -7.29 -8.04 43.90
C TYR A 266 -6.27 -7.75 45.00
N LEU A 267 -6.53 -6.73 45.81
CA LEU A 267 -5.59 -6.21 46.82
C LEU A 267 -5.96 -6.61 48.26
N GLY A 268 -6.73 -7.71 48.42
CA GLY A 268 -7.12 -8.24 49.74
C GLY A 268 -8.38 -7.58 50.34
N GLU A 269 -9.13 -6.84 49.54
CA GLU A 269 -10.45 -6.29 49.89
C GLU A 269 -11.55 -7.36 49.83
N SER A 270 -12.79 -7.02 50.24
CA SER A 270 -13.92 -7.95 50.13
C SER A 270 -14.08 -8.44 48.68
N PRO A 271 -14.24 -9.76 48.43
CA PRO A 271 -14.44 -10.28 47.07
C PRO A 271 -15.63 -9.64 46.34
N LEU A 272 -16.65 -9.23 47.11
CA LEU A 272 -17.82 -8.52 46.59
C LEU A 272 -17.48 -7.10 46.15
N ASP A 273 -16.60 -6.40 46.87
CA ASP A 273 -16.19 -5.03 46.50
C ASP A 273 -15.29 -5.05 45.26
N TRP A 274 -14.35 -5.99 45.19
CA TRP A 274 -13.50 -6.20 44.02
C TRP A 274 -14.34 -6.52 42.76
N SER A 275 -15.30 -7.43 42.86
CA SER A 275 -16.16 -7.77 41.72
C SER A 275 -17.07 -6.60 41.29
N ALA A 276 -17.57 -5.80 42.25
CA ALA A 276 -18.31 -4.57 41.95
C ALA A 276 -17.44 -3.51 41.26
N GLU A 277 -16.15 -3.44 41.59
CA GLU A 277 -15.20 -2.58 40.90
C GLU A 277 -14.97 -3.01 39.45
N VAL A 278 -14.68 -4.29 39.21
CA VAL A 278 -14.54 -4.84 37.86
C VAL A 278 -15.79 -4.56 37.02
N ALA A 279 -16.99 -4.73 37.60
CA ALA A 279 -18.25 -4.43 36.92
C ALA A 279 -18.38 -2.93 36.59
N ARG A 280 -18.04 -2.03 37.52
CA ARG A 280 -18.04 -0.57 37.29
C ARG A 280 -17.09 -0.18 36.15
N VAL A 281 -15.91 -0.79 36.10
CA VAL A 281 -14.92 -0.56 35.03
C VAL A 281 -15.51 -0.91 33.67
N CYS A 282 -16.20 -2.05 33.53
CA CYS A 282 -16.87 -2.43 32.29
C CYS A 282 -17.99 -1.44 31.92
N VAL A 283 -18.80 -1.00 32.88
CA VAL A 283 -19.85 0.01 32.66
C VAL A 283 -19.26 1.33 32.17
N ASN A 284 -18.23 1.84 32.84
CA ASN A 284 -17.58 3.10 32.49
C ASN A 284 -16.89 3.03 31.12
N THR A 285 -16.30 1.88 30.78
CA THR A 285 -15.71 1.62 29.46
C THR A 285 -16.78 1.74 28.36
N THR A 286 -17.92 1.08 28.54
CA THR A 286 -19.06 1.14 27.60
C THR A 286 -19.61 2.56 27.45
N ILE A 287 -19.85 3.26 28.57
CA ILE A 287 -20.41 4.61 28.56
C ILE A 287 -19.46 5.58 27.84
N SER A 288 -18.16 5.53 28.14
CA SER A 288 -17.17 6.40 27.49
C SER A 288 -17.10 6.15 25.97
N ALA A 289 -17.05 4.88 25.56
CA ALA A 289 -17.04 4.50 24.15
C ALA A 289 -18.29 4.98 23.38
N ALA A 290 -19.47 4.72 23.95
CA ALA A 290 -20.74 5.11 23.36
C ALA A 290 -20.88 6.63 23.27
N ALA A 291 -20.52 7.36 24.34
CA ALA A 291 -20.58 8.81 24.38
C ALA A 291 -19.64 9.45 23.35
N ALA A 292 -18.43 8.90 23.17
CA ALA A 292 -17.49 9.37 22.15
C ALA A 292 -18.02 9.13 20.72
N GLY A 293 -18.52 7.93 20.43
CA GLY A 293 -19.10 7.60 19.13
C GLY A 293 -20.30 8.48 18.77
N VAL A 294 -21.25 8.65 19.69
CA VAL A 294 -22.40 9.55 19.50
C VAL A 294 -21.97 10.99 19.30
N THR A 295 -20.95 11.45 20.04
CA THR A 295 -20.42 12.81 19.91
C THR A 295 -19.82 13.03 18.53
N VAL A 296 -18.96 12.11 18.06
CA VAL A 296 -18.34 12.22 16.73
C VAL A 296 -19.41 12.18 15.64
N TRP A 297 -20.33 11.21 15.69
CA TRP A 297 -21.44 11.12 14.73
C TRP A 297 -22.25 12.41 14.68
N THR A 298 -22.62 12.96 15.85
CA THR A 298 -23.40 14.19 15.92
C THR A 298 -22.65 15.38 15.34
N LEU A 299 -21.36 15.54 15.66
CA LEU A 299 -20.56 16.67 15.19
C LEU A 299 -20.28 16.61 13.68
N THR A 300 -19.95 15.44 13.15
CA THR A 300 -19.71 15.24 11.70
C THR A 300 -21.00 15.35 10.90
N TYR A 301 -22.11 14.81 11.39
CA TYR A 301 -23.43 14.96 10.78
C TYR A 301 -23.86 16.42 10.71
N ARG A 302 -23.65 17.22 11.78
CA ARG A 302 -23.96 18.65 11.79
C ARG A 302 -23.10 19.47 10.81
N ARG A 303 -21.88 19.01 10.51
CA ARG A 303 -21.01 19.61 9.49
C ARG A 303 -21.38 19.20 8.06
N ARG A 304 -22.40 18.34 7.88
CA ARG A 304 -22.80 17.73 6.59
C ARG A 304 -21.68 16.90 5.94
N GLU A 305 -20.79 16.35 6.76
CA GLU A 305 -19.66 15.52 6.34
C GLU A 305 -19.65 14.22 7.18
N PRO A 306 -20.69 13.36 7.11
CA PRO A 306 -20.70 12.11 7.85
C PRO A 306 -19.63 11.16 7.28
N VAL A 307 -18.59 10.91 8.07
CA VAL A 307 -17.50 9.97 7.76
C VAL A 307 -17.60 8.81 8.76
N PRO A 308 -18.09 7.63 8.36
CA PRO A 308 -18.25 6.48 9.26
C PRO A 308 -16.94 6.07 9.95
N GLU A 309 -15.82 6.15 9.24
CA GLU A 309 -14.47 5.88 9.77
C GLU A 309 -14.17 6.72 11.00
N ASP A 310 -14.56 8.00 10.98
CA ASP A 310 -14.32 8.90 12.10
C ASP A 310 -15.18 8.51 13.31
N THR A 311 -16.39 8.01 13.09
CA THR A 311 -17.26 7.53 14.19
C THR A 311 -16.67 6.29 14.84
N PHE A 312 -16.15 5.36 14.05
CA PHE A 312 -15.49 4.15 14.55
C PHE A 312 -14.23 4.49 15.35
N ASN A 313 -13.37 5.36 14.84
CA ASN A 313 -12.19 5.83 15.57
C ASN A 313 -12.55 6.69 16.79
N GLY A 314 -13.67 7.42 16.74
CA GLY A 314 -14.24 8.13 17.88
C GLY A 314 -14.62 7.20 19.03
N VAL A 315 -15.29 6.08 18.73
CA VAL A 315 -15.60 5.03 19.71
C VAL A 315 -14.31 4.51 20.35
N ILE A 316 -13.29 4.21 19.55
CA ILE A 316 -11.98 3.75 20.07
C ILE A 316 -11.31 4.83 20.91
N GLY A 317 -11.40 6.10 20.53
CA GLY A 317 -10.91 7.23 21.33
C GLY A 317 -11.55 7.31 22.72
N GLY A 318 -12.86 7.03 22.81
CA GLY A 318 -13.57 6.91 24.09
C GLY A 318 -13.10 5.73 24.95
N LEU A 319 -12.84 4.58 24.32
CA LEU A 319 -12.27 3.40 24.98
C LEU A 319 -10.86 3.68 25.51
N VAL A 320 -10.01 4.33 24.70
CA VAL A 320 -8.65 4.74 25.07
C VAL A 320 -8.62 5.72 26.25
N ALA A 321 -9.54 6.70 26.27
CA ALA A 321 -9.64 7.63 27.40
C ALA A 321 -10.15 6.94 28.68
N ALA A 322 -10.92 5.86 28.54
CA ALA A 322 -11.41 5.06 29.65
C ALA A 322 -10.30 4.25 30.34
N CYS A 323 -9.16 4.01 29.71
CA CYS A 323 -8.09 3.18 30.30
C CYS A 323 -7.55 3.75 31.62
N ALA A 324 -7.35 5.06 31.71
CA ALA A 324 -6.94 5.71 32.96
C ALA A 324 -8.12 5.97 33.91
N THR A 325 -9.34 6.18 33.37
CA THR A 325 -10.47 6.73 34.16
C THR A 325 -11.48 5.70 34.64
N SER A 326 -11.63 4.56 33.96
CA SER A 326 -12.74 3.61 34.14
C SER A 326 -12.87 3.04 35.55
N SER A 327 -11.77 2.83 36.28
CA SER A 327 -11.82 2.39 37.68
C SER A 327 -12.03 3.53 38.66
N LEU A 328 -11.68 4.77 38.27
CA LEU A 328 -11.54 5.93 39.16
C LEU A 328 -12.73 6.88 39.15
N VAL A 329 -13.51 6.90 38.06
CA VAL A 329 -14.62 7.87 37.88
C VAL A 329 -15.98 7.20 38.07
N GLU A 330 -16.99 8.01 38.32
CA GLU A 330 -18.38 7.57 38.35
C GLU A 330 -18.98 7.48 36.92
N PRO A 331 -20.04 6.68 36.70
CA PRO A 331 -20.65 6.50 35.36
C PRO A 331 -21.05 7.79 34.64
N TRP A 332 -21.56 8.79 35.37
CA TRP A 332 -21.89 10.09 34.78
C TRP A 332 -20.66 10.83 34.25
N ALA A 333 -19.52 10.71 34.96
CA ALA A 333 -18.27 11.33 34.57
C ALA A 333 -17.65 10.59 33.38
N ALA A 334 -17.76 9.26 33.32
CA ALA A 334 -17.33 8.47 32.17
C ALA A 334 -18.01 8.92 30.86
N CYS A 335 -19.29 9.32 30.92
CA CYS A 335 -20.00 9.89 29.78
C CYS A 335 -19.34 11.18 29.29
N ILE A 336 -19.01 12.11 30.21
CA ILE A 336 -18.34 13.37 29.87
C ILE A 336 -16.93 13.12 29.32
N VAL A 337 -16.19 12.19 29.92
CA VAL A 337 -14.86 11.79 29.44
C VAL A 337 -14.93 11.32 27.99
N GLY A 338 -15.90 10.46 27.66
CA GLY A 338 -16.16 9.99 26.30
C GLY A 338 -16.54 11.11 25.33
N MET A 339 -17.47 11.99 25.72
CA MET A 339 -17.87 13.13 24.88
C MET A 339 -16.68 14.03 24.52
N VAL A 340 -15.85 14.38 25.52
CA VAL A 340 -14.68 15.23 25.30
C VAL A 340 -13.62 14.48 24.48
N ALA A 341 -13.43 13.17 24.69
CA ALA A 341 -12.54 12.36 23.87
C ALA A 341 -12.94 12.39 22.39
N GLY A 342 -14.23 12.20 22.09
CA GLY A 342 -14.74 12.27 20.70
C GLY A 342 -14.53 13.64 20.04
N ALA A 343 -14.74 14.73 20.79
CA ALA A 343 -14.49 16.08 20.29
C ALA A 343 -13.00 16.36 20.04
N LEU A 344 -12.14 15.93 20.98
CA LEU A 344 -10.68 16.08 20.87
C LEU A 344 -10.09 15.21 19.77
N TYR A 345 -10.65 14.02 19.54
CA TYR A 345 -10.30 13.18 18.39
C TYR A 345 -10.47 13.93 17.07
N LEU A 346 -11.66 14.53 16.83
CA LEU A 346 -11.91 15.32 15.62
C LEU A 346 -10.97 16.52 15.49
N LEU A 347 -10.68 17.20 16.60
CA LEU A 347 -9.71 18.29 16.64
C LEU A 347 -8.30 17.78 16.27
N GLY A 348 -7.89 16.64 16.83
CA GLY A 348 -6.61 16.00 16.55
C GLY A 348 -6.47 15.64 15.07
N THR A 349 -7.49 15.01 14.47
CA THR A 349 -7.51 14.69 13.03
C THR A 349 -7.38 15.96 12.19
N TRP A 350 -8.11 17.02 12.53
CA TRP A 350 -8.00 18.30 11.84
C TRP A 350 -6.60 18.92 11.94
N VAL A 351 -5.98 18.92 13.13
CA VAL A 351 -4.61 19.43 13.34
C VAL A 351 -3.59 18.64 12.51
N MET A 352 -3.68 17.30 12.54
CA MET A 352 -2.77 16.42 11.77
C MET A 352 -2.80 16.76 10.28
N LEU A 353 -4.00 16.87 9.70
CA LEU A 353 -4.17 17.22 8.30
C LEU A 353 -3.69 18.65 7.99
N ARG A 354 -3.92 19.60 8.90
CA ARG A 354 -3.44 20.99 8.73
C ARG A 354 -1.92 21.08 8.73
N CYS A 355 -1.27 20.20 9.49
CA CYS A 355 0.18 20.05 9.56
C CYS A 355 0.77 19.16 8.45
N HIS A 356 -0.04 18.69 7.50
CA HIS A 356 0.35 17.78 6.42
C HIS A 356 0.95 16.44 6.92
N ILE A 357 0.50 15.98 8.09
CA ILE A 357 0.88 14.68 8.64
C ILE A 357 -0.19 13.66 8.25
N ASP A 358 0.23 12.62 7.54
CA ASP A 358 -0.66 11.56 7.07
C ASP A 358 -0.58 10.33 7.98
N ASP A 359 -1.60 10.14 8.80
CA ASP A 359 -1.79 8.95 9.62
C ASP A 359 -2.96 8.13 9.02
N PRO A 360 -2.68 7.01 8.32
CA PRO A 360 -3.67 6.23 7.59
C PRO A 360 -4.87 5.75 8.40
N VAL A 361 -4.63 5.39 9.66
CA VAL A 361 -5.66 4.85 10.55
C VAL A 361 -6.05 5.85 11.65
N GLN A 362 -5.47 7.05 11.61
CA GLN A 362 -5.66 8.09 12.61
C GLN A 362 -5.26 7.62 14.03
N ALA A 363 -4.21 6.81 14.13
CA ALA A 363 -3.70 6.29 15.40
C ALA A 363 -3.29 7.42 16.36
N THR A 364 -2.73 8.50 15.83
CA THR A 364 -2.30 9.65 16.62
C THR A 364 -3.48 10.37 17.29
N PRO A 365 -4.52 10.84 16.56
CA PRO A 365 -5.73 11.36 17.21
C PRO A 365 -6.37 10.41 18.23
N VAL A 366 -6.47 9.11 17.90
CA VAL A 366 -7.11 8.13 18.78
C VAL A 366 -6.29 7.88 20.04
N HIS A 367 -4.99 7.62 19.92
CA HIS A 367 -4.18 7.14 21.04
C HIS A 367 -3.39 8.23 21.74
N LEU A 368 -2.79 9.17 21.00
CA LEU A 368 -2.08 10.29 21.60
C LEU A 368 -3.07 11.28 22.22
N VAL A 369 -4.02 11.80 21.44
CA VAL A 369 -4.89 12.89 21.90
C VAL A 369 -5.89 12.38 22.93
N CYS A 370 -6.66 11.33 22.63
CA CYS A 370 -7.64 10.81 23.59
C CYS A 370 -6.97 10.12 24.79
N GLY A 371 -5.82 9.48 24.62
CA GLY A 371 -5.06 8.90 25.75
C GLY A 371 -4.54 9.97 26.69
N SER A 372 -4.03 11.08 26.15
CA SER A 372 -3.62 12.24 26.95
C SER A 372 -4.80 12.85 27.69
N TRP A 373 -5.96 12.95 27.03
CA TRP A 373 -7.19 13.39 27.68
C TRP A 373 -7.61 12.45 28.81
N GLY A 374 -7.57 11.12 28.62
CA GLY A 374 -7.86 10.15 29.68
C GLY A 374 -7.00 10.39 30.92
N GLY A 375 -5.69 10.56 30.72
CA GLY A 375 -4.74 10.88 31.79
C GLY A 375 -5.05 12.20 32.51
N VAL A 376 -5.38 13.26 31.77
CA VAL A 376 -5.77 14.57 32.31
C VAL A 376 -7.12 14.50 33.04
N ALA A 377 -8.08 13.75 32.50
CA ALA A 377 -9.44 13.61 33.03
C ALA A 377 -9.45 13.00 34.43
N VAL A 378 -8.51 12.10 34.75
CA VAL A 378 -8.29 11.61 36.12
C VAL A 378 -8.10 12.78 37.10
N GLY A 379 -7.31 13.78 36.73
CA GLY A 379 -7.05 14.96 37.55
C GLY A 379 -8.30 15.81 37.85
N PHE A 380 -9.36 15.66 37.06
CA PHE A 380 -10.64 16.34 37.27
C PHE A 380 -11.67 15.46 37.98
N PHE A 381 -11.78 14.19 37.58
CA PHE A 381 -12.93 13.33 37.88
C PHE A 381 -12.62 12.12 38.78
N ALA A 382 -11.38 11.88 39.20
CA ALA A 382 -11.06 10.73 40.05
C ALA A 382 -11.68 10.88 41.45
N SER A 383 -12.56 9.95 41.82
CA SER A 383 -13.25 9.91 43.12
C SER A 383 -12.30 9.43 44.22
N PRO A 384 -12.25 10.09 45.39
CA PRO A 384 -11.48 9.60 46.55
C PRO A 384 -11.80 8.15 46.90
N THR A 385 -13.08 7.78 46.90
CA THR A 385 -13.53 6.42 47.23
C THR A 385 -12.99 5.40 46.23
N ASN A 386 -13.03 5.73 44.94
CA ASN A 386 -12.57 4.80 43.91
C ASN A 386 -11.04 4.73 43.87
N ILE A 387 -10.32 5.83 44.12
CA ILE A 387 -8.85 5.80 44.30
C ILE A 387 -8.49 4.86 45.45
N SER A 388 -9.21 4.95 46.57
CA SER A 388 -8.96 4.12 47.75
C SER A 388 -9.11 2.63 47.44
N ARG A 389 -10.16 2.25 46.72
CA ARG A 389 -10.42 0.86 46.30
C ARG A 389 -9.40 0.36 45.29
N THR A 390 -9.27 1.04 44.14
CA THR A 390 -8.41 0.62 43.03
C THR A 390 -6.95 0.45 43.40
N TYR A 391 -6.40 1.34 44.24
CA TYR A 391 -4.98 1.34 44.59
C TYR A 391 -4.70 0.92 46.04
N ASN A 392 -5.72 0.46 46.78
CA ASN A 392 -5.64 0.10 48.20
C ASN A 392 -4.99 1.21 49.06
N ILE A 393 -5.40 2.46 48.83
CA ILE A 393 -4.92 3.64 49.56
C ILE A 393 -5.96 4.03 50.60
N ALA A 394 -5.70 3.73 51.88
CA ALA A 394 -6.67 3.95 52.97
C ALA A 394 -7.15 5.41 53.06
N GLN A 395 -6.27 6.38 52.77
CA GLN A 395 -6.58 7.81 52.74
C GLN A 395 -5.85 8.47 51.56
N PRO A 396 -6.53 8.67 50.42
CA PRO A 396 -5.93 9.35 49.28
C PRO A 396 -5.48 10.78 49.64
N LEU A 397 -4.23 11.12 49.33
CA LEU A 397 -3.61 12.43 49.54
C LEU A 397 -4.13 13.49 48.55
N SER A 398 -4.56 13.05 47.38
CA SER A 398 -5.10 13.90 46.31
C SER A 398 -6.30 13.22 45.63
N CYS A 399 -7.12 13.98 44.91
CA CYS A 399 -8.21 13.43 44.10
C CYS A 399 -8.57 14.39 42.96
N GLY A 400 -9.61 14.06 42.20
CA GLY A 400 -10.12 14.94 41.14
C GLY A 400 -10.56 16.30 41.68
N VAL A 401 -10.21 17.38 40.96
CA VAL A 401 -10.53 18.76 41.36
C VAL A 401 -12.04 18.97 41.60
N PHE A 402 -12.91 18.25 40.88
CA PHE A 402 -14.36 18.38 41.05
C PHE A 402 -14.93 17.79 42.34
N TYR A 403 -14.13 17.03 43.09
CA TYR A 403 -14.47 16.56 44.44
C TYR A 403 -13.99 17.53 45.54
N GLY A 404 -13.50 18.72 45.18
CA GLY A 404 -13.01 19.72 46.13
C GLY A 404 -11.57 19.51 46.60
N CYS A 405 -10.84 18.56 45.98
CA CYS A 405 -9.42 18.35 46.23
C CYS A 405 -8.54 19.43 45.58
N SER A 406 -7.30 19.55 46.09
CA SER A 406 -6.27 20.37 45.45
C SER A 406 -5.92 19.86 44.04
N ALA A 407 -5.39 20.74 43.20
CA ALA A 407 -4.99 20.41 41.82
C ALA A 407 -3.74 19.50 41.73
N TRP A 408 -3.23 18.97 42.84
CA TRP A 408 -2.03 18.15 42.85
C TRP A 408 -2.16 16.86 42.05
N GLN A 409 -3.34 16.21 42.06
CA GLN A 409 -3.56 15.05 41.20
C GLN A 409 -3.48 15.43 39.73
N LEU A 410 -4.07 16.56 39.32
CA LEU A 410 -3.99 17.03 37.93
C LEU A 410 -2.53 17.33 37.51
N LEU A 411 -1.76 17.98 38.38
CA LEU A 411 -0.37 18.35 38.08
C LEU A 411 0.52 17.11 37.91
N VAL A 412 0.36 16.07 38.73
CA VAL A 412 1.16 14.85 38.59
C VAL A 412 0.81 14.07 37.31
N GLN A 413 -0.46 14.06 36.89
CA GLN A 413 -0.87 13.46 35.62
C GLN A 413 -0.25 14.20 34.42
N ILE A 414 -0.23 15.54 34.44
CA ILE A 414 0.40 16.36 33.40
C ILE A 414 1.92 16.12 33.36
N LEU A 415 2.57 16.08 34.53
CA LEU A 415 4.01 15.78 34.62
C LEU A 415 4.32 14.41 34.02
N ALA A 416 3.49 13.40 34.30
CA ALA A 416 3.65 12.07 33.73
C ALA A 416 3.54 12.08 32.21
N LEU A 417 2.52 12.76 31.65
CA LEU A 417 2.38 12.92 30.19
C LEU A 417 3.62 13.57 29.57
N LEU A 418 4.16 14.62 30.19
CA LEU A 418 5.38 15.26 29.71
C LEU A 418 6.59 14.31 29.73
N ILE A 419 6.73 13.50 30.77
CA ILE A 419 7.78 12.48 30.87
C ILE A 419 7.62 11.44 29.75
N VAL A 420 6.40 10.94 29.51
CA VAL A 420 6.13 9.99 28.44
C VAL A 420 6.43 10.61 27.07
N TYR A 421 5.95 11.84 26.80
CA TYR A 421 6.23 12.54 25.55
C TYR A 421 7.72 12.72 25.29
N VAL A 422 8.49 13.14 26.30
CA VAL A 422 9.93 13.37 26.18
C VAL A 422 10.68 12.06 25.99
N TRP A 423 10.41 11.05 26.82
CA TRP A 423 11.10 9.76 26.75
C TRP A 423 10.83 9.04 25.43
N VAL A 424 9.55 8.86 25.10
CA VAL A 424 9.13 8.14 23.89
C VAL A 424 9.50 8.94 22.66
N GLY A 425 9.23 10.25 22.66
CA GLY A 425 9.51 11.13 21.53
C GLY A 425 10.99 11.23 21.21
N ALA A 426 11.86 11.38 22.22
CA ALA A 426 13.30 11.48 22.01
C ALA A 426 13.90 10.20 21.40
N ILE A 427 13.54 9.03 21.93
CA ILE A 427 14.03 7.75 21.40
C ILE A 427 13.43 7.46 20.03
N ALA A 428 12.12 7.71 19.84
CA ALA A 428 11.47 7.53 18.55
C ALA A 428 12.13 8.42 17.49
N LEU A 429 12.36 9.70 17.78
CA LEU A 429 13.05 10.63 16.87
C LEU A 429 14.45 10.15 16.55
N PHE A 430 15.23 9.72 17.55
CA PHE A 430 16.57 9.19 17.34
C PHE A 430 16.58 7.97 16.40
N LEU A 431 15.70 6.99 16.64
CA LEU A 431 15.62 5.77 15.84
C LEU A 431 15.10 6.04 14.42
N PHE A 432 13.99 6.76 14.28
CA PHE A 432 13.44 7.10 12.96
C PHE A 432 14.40 7.97 12.17
N TYR A 433 15.11 8.91 12.81
CA TYR A 433 16.15 9.70 12.15
C TYR A 433 17.31 8.83 11.68
N GLY A 434 17.77 7.87 12.51
CA GLY A 434 18.79 6.91 12.10
C GLY A 434 18.35 6.10 10.87
N LEU A 435 17.14 5.54 10.90
CA LEU A 435 16.56 4.78 9.77
C LEU A 435 16.38 5.63 8.51
N HIS A 436 16.00 6.90 8.68
CA HIS A 436 15.88 7.85 7.58
C HIS A 436 17.26 8.20 7.00
N PHE A 437 18.26 8.45 7.84
CA PHE A 437 19.64 8.77 7.44
C PHE A 437 20.28 7.66 6.61
N PHE A 438 19.98 6.40 6.94
CA PHE A 438 20.44 5.24 6.16
C PHE A 438 19.55 4.86 4.96
N ASP A 439 18.52 5.65 4.65
CA ASP A 439 17.56 5.41 3.54
C ASP A 439 16.87 4.03 3.62
N VAL A 440 16.55 3.59 4.85
CA VAL A 440 15.86 2.31 5.12
C VAL A 440 14.48 2.47 5.77
N LEU A 441 14.09 3.70 6.12
CA LEU A 441 12.79 3.97 6.75
C LEU A 441 11.62 3.81 5.77
N ARG A 442 11.63 4.60 4.69
CA ARG A 442 10.54 4.65 3.71
C ARG A 442 10.87 3.79 2.50
N VAL A 443 9.87 3.08 1.97
CA VAL A 443 10.02 2.34 0.72
C VAL A 443 10.24 3.28 -0.46
N LYS A 444 10.81 2.76 -1.55
CA LYS A 444 11.00 3.55 -2.76
C LYS A 444 9.64 3.93 -3.36
N ARG A 445 9.58 5.09 -4.01
CA ARG A 445 8.36 5.62 -4.65
C ARG A 445 7.58 4.59 -5.49
N HIS A 446 8.26 3.90 -6.41
CA HIS A 446 7.61 2.87 -7.24
C HIS A 446 7.03 1.70 -6.41
N GLN A 447 7.63 1.37 -5.27
CA GLN A 447 7.14 0.29 -4.40
C GLN A 447 5.86 0.72 -3.66
N GLU A 448 5.78 1.98 -3.24
CA GLU A 448 4.57 2.55 -2.65
C GLU A 448 3.43 2.71 -3.68
N GLU A 449 3.77 3.03 -4.93
CA GLU A 449 2.82 3.17 -6.04
C GLU A 449 2.27 1.82 -6.52
N VAL A 450 3.12 0.79 -6.66
CA VAL A 450 2.68 -0.59 -7.00
C VAL A 450 1.93 -1.24 -5.84
N GLY A 451 2.36 -1.00 -4.60
CA GLY A 451 1.82 -1.65 -3.40
C GLY A 451 2.77 -2.66 -2.80
N LEU A 452 2.85 -2.67 -1.47
CA LEU A 452 3.79 -3.48 -0.70
C LEU A 452 3.51 -4.98 -0.81
N ASP A 453 2.27 -5.37 -1.08
CA ASP A 453 1.87 -6.78 -1.20
C ASP A 453 2.59 -7.45 -2.37
N VAL A 454 2.53 -6.83 -3.54
CA VAL A 454 3.19 -7.30 -4.76
C VAL A 454 4.71 -7.27 -4.59
N VAL A 455 5.24 -6.21 -3.99
CA VAL A 455 6.69 -5.99 -3.88
C VAL A 455 7.37 -6.94 -2.90
N PHE A 456 6.74 -7.24 -1.76
CA PHE A 456 7.40 -7.94 -0.65
C PHE A 456 6.83 -9.33 -0.36
N HIS A 457 5.57 -9.62 -0.71
CA HIS A 457 4.89 -10.83 -0.25
C HIS A 457 4.51 -11.80 -1.36
N GLY A 458 4.75 -11.44 -2.63
CA GLY A 458 4.30 -12.25 -3.75
C GLY A 458 2.78 -12.16 -3.87
N GLY A 459 2.34 -11.45 -4.91
CA GLY A 459 0.94 -11.38 -5.27
C GLY A 459 0.61 -12.43 -6.32
N ASP A 460 0.40 -13.69 -5.94
CA ASP A 460 -0.43 -14.56 -6.79
C ASP A 460 -1.87 -14.02 -6.73
N ASP A 461 -2.45 -13.84 -7.92
CA ASP A 461 -3.89 -13.82 -8.12
C ASP A 461 -4.49 -14.96 -7.29
N ALA A 462 -5.33 -14.65 -6.31
CA ALA A 462 -5.96 -15.65 -5.46
C ALA A 462 -7.45 -15.27 -5.39
N GLU A 463 -8.41 -16.11 -5.82
CA GLU A 463 -8.42 -17.57 -5.82
C GLU A 463 -9.17 -18.22 -7.01
N ASP A 464 -8.66 -19.40 -7.39
CA ASP A 464 -9.26 -20.60 -8.00
C ASP A 464 -9.87 -20.63 -9.41
N VAL A 465 -9.11 -21.26 -10.33
CA VAL A 465 -9.64 -22.28 -11.25
C VAL A 465 -9.01 -23.62 -10.89
N ASP A 466 -9.85 -24.55 -10.44
CA ASP A 466 -9.56 -25.97 -10.22
C ASP A 466 -9.13 -26.69 -11.52
N GLY A 467 -8.20 -27.66 -11.38
CA GLY A 467 -8.25 -28.92 -12.13
C GLY A 467 -7.21 -29.17 -13.24
N ASP A 468 -6.27 -30.09 -12.95
CA ASP A 468 -5.52 -30.97 -13.87
C ASP A 468 -4.26 -30.49 -14.64
N GLN A 469 -3.18 -30.40 -13.84
CA GLN A 469 -1.85 -31.01 -13.94
C GLN A 469 -1.30 -31.58 -15.29
N HIS A 470 -0.14 -31.08 -15.75
CA HIS A 470 1.21 -31.68 -15.50
C HIS A 470 2.34 -31.01 -16.32
N GLY A 471 3.43 -30.60 -15.64
CA GLY A 471 4.78 -30.82 -16.17
C GLY A 471 5.69 -29.63 -16.51
N ALA A 472 5.96 -28.71 -15.58
CA ALA A 472 7.26 -28.00 -15.53
C ALA A 472 7.61 -27.58 -14.11
N GLY A 473 8.26 -28.50 -13.39
CA GLY A 473 8.57 -28.36 -11.98
C GLY A 473 9.72 -27.40 -11.66
N ARG A 474 9.58 -26.79 -10.48
CA ARG A 474 10.63 -26.60 -9.46
C ARG A 474 11.95 -26.00 -9.93
N ARG A 475 12.04 -24.66 -10.07
CA ARG A 475 13.33 -23.95 -10.07
C ARG A 475 13.30 -22.51 -9.51
N PHE A 476 12.58 -22.19 -8.44
CA PHE A 476 12.77 -20.88 -7.78
C PHE A 476 12.67 -20.86 -6.25
N ALA A 477 12.92 -22.01 -5.60
CA ALA A 477 13.10 -22.10 -4.15
C ALA A 477 14.49 -22.70 -3.82
N SER A 478 15.57 -22.05 -4.26
CA SER A 478 16.94 -22.40 -3.81
C SER A 478 18.01 -21.33 -4.05
N ARG A 479 17.65 -20.05 -4.24
CA ARG A 479 18.65 -18.96 -4.40
C ARG A 479 18.40 -17.78 -3.46
N ARG A 480 18.26 -18.04 -2.17
CA ARG A 480 18.51 -17.03 -1.13
C ARG A 480 18.81 -17.61 0.27
N TRP A 481 19.67 -18.62 0.35
CA TRP A 481 20.29 -19.08 1.60
C TRP A 481 21.76 -19.52 1.41
N GLN A 482 22.47 -18.91 0.46
CA GLN A 482 23.92 -19.11 0.25
C GLN A 482 24.69 -17.77 0.20
N GLN A 483 24.30 -16.82 1.05
CA GLN A 483 25.03 -15.57 1.25
C GLN A 483 25.23 -15.21 2.72
N LEU A 484 25.28 -16.23 3.58
CA LEU A 484 25.84 -16.17 4.93
C LEU A 484 26.73 -17.40 5.08
N GLY A 485 27.96 -17.30 4.60
CA GLY A 485 28.94 -18.38 4.64
C GLY A 485 29.31 -18.71 6.10
N LEU A 486 28.65 -19.73 6.64
CA LEU A 486 29.01 -20.39 7.89
C LEU A 486 28.89 -21.90 7.68
N SER A 487 30.00 -22.51 7.30
CA SER A 487 30.22 -23.94 7.49
C SER A 487 31.68 -24.18 7.82
N THR A 488 31.88 -24.97 8.87
CA THR A 488 33.09 -25.67 9.36
C THR A 488 34.10 -24.88 10.19
N LEU A 489 33.90 -25.00 11.50
CA LEU A 489 34.93 -25.06 12.55
C LEU A 489 36.07 -26.01 12.16
N SER A 490 37.29 -25.48 12.02
CA SER A 490 38.54 -26.09 12.50
C SER A 490 39.74 -25.23 12.07
N GLY A 491 40.59 -24.83 13.03
CA GLY A 491 41.97 -24.41 12.74
C GLY A 491 42.28 -22.92 12.90
N VAL A 492 42.61 -22.54 14.12
CA VAL A 492 43.47 -21.38 14.50
C VAL A 492 44.95 -21.81 14.31
N PRO A 493 46.00 -20.96 14.10
CA PRO A 493 46.10 -19.51 14.32
C PRO A 493 46.95 -18.65 13.31
N ARG A 494 46.84 -17.32 13.53
CA ARG A 494 47.88 -16.26 13.60
C ARG A 494 47.80 -15.13 12.57
N GLY A 495 47.46 -13.95 13.11
CA GLY A 495 48.14 -12.68 12.83
C GLY A 495 47.45 -11.76 11.83
N VAL A 496 46.93 -10.63 12.30
CA VAL A 496 47.44 -9.27 12.02
C VAL A 496 46.51 -8.25 12.71
N PHE A 497 47.06 -7.52 13.68
CA PHE A 497 46.55 -6.23 14.15
C PHE A 497 47.27 -5.13 13.37
N SER A 498 46.53 -4.17 12.81
CA SER A 498 46.79 -2.72 12.96
C SER A 498 45.93 -1.89 11.98
N PRO A 499 45.18 -0.87 12.47
CA PRO A 499 44.43 0.08 11.66
C PRO A 499 45.18 1.41 11.47
N SER A 500 45.33 1.85 10.22
CA SER A 500 45.49 3.26 9.81
C SER A 500 45.44 3.29 8.27
N ARG A 501 44.91 4.28 7.55
CA ARG A 501 45.11 5.71 7.71
C ARG A 501 44.16 6.44 6.75
N TRP A 502 43.48 7.45 7.28
CA TRP A 502 42.96 8.59 6.52
C TRP A 502 44.13 9.44 5.96
N LEU A 503 43.83 10.22 4.92
CA LEU A 503 44.60 11.34 4.32
C LEU A 503 45.72 10.98 3.33
N ARG A 504 45.52 11.33 2.05
CA ARG A 504 46.18 12.51 1.45
C ARG A 504 45.63 12.88 0.07
N ALA A 505 45.43 14.19 -0.08
CA ALA A 505 45.07 14.90 -1.28
C ALA A 505 46.30 15.30 -2.13
N SER A 506 46.06 15.41 -3.43
CA SER A 506 46.53 16.42 -4.40
C SER A 506 48.01 16.85 -4.45
N ALA A 507 48.64 16.80 -5.64
CA ALA A 507 49.27 17.96 -6.31
C ALA A 507 49.86 17.68 -7.72
N ARG A 508 49.77 18.73 -8.58
CA ARG A 508 50.53 19.11 -9.81
C ARG A 508 50.10 18.46 -11.14
N LEU A 509 49.49 19.15 -12.12
CA LEU A 509 49.76 20.37 -12.92
C LEU A 509 50.88 20.29 -13.98
N CYS A 510 50.41 20.39 -15.24
CA CYS A 510 50.99 20.99 -16.46
C CYS A 510 52.12 20.30 -17.26
N SER A 511 51.75 19.80 -18.45
CA SER A 511 52.38 20.20 -19.72
C SER A 511 51.33 20.21 -20.85
N ARG A 512 51.52 21.16 -21.75
CA ARG A 512 50.63 21.67 -22.81
C ARG A 512 50.99 20.98 -24.14
N ASP A 513 50.00 20.62 -24.96
CA ASP A 513 49.92 21.04 -26.38
C ASP A 513 48.81 20.34 -27.18
N GLY A 514 47.92 21.17 -27.75
CA GLY A 514 47.48 21.10 -29.15
C GLY A 514 46.42 20.07 -29.59
N ARG A 515 45.12 20.44 -29.52
CA ARG A 515 44.16 20.38 -30.66
C ARG A 515 42.80 21.02 -30.30
N SER A 516 42.28 21.80 -31.25
CA SER A 516 41.06 22.63 -31.25
C SER A 516 39.77 21.83 -30.96
N SER A 517 39.06 22.15 -29.88
CA SER A 517 37.82 22.94 -29.81
C SER A 517 36.59 22.38 -30.56
N ALA A 518 35.92 21.42 -29.93
CA ALA A 518 34.45 21.27 -29.93
C ALA A 518 34.11 20.14 -28.95
N ASP A 519 33.87 20.47 -27.69
CA ASP A 519 33.14 19.67 -26.70
C ASP A 519 33.24 20.38 -25.34
N ALA A 520 32.31 21.29 -25.09
CA ALA A 520 32.12 21.90 -23.78
C ALA A 520 30.62 21.93 -23.46
N ASP A 521 30.13 20.81 -22.94
CA ASP A 521 29.09 20.77 -21.92
C ASP A 521 29.18 19.43 -21.17
N GLY A 522 30.26 19.33 -20.39
CA GLY A 522 30.53 18.22 -19.49
C GLY A 522 29.78 18.40 -18.17
N MET A 523 28.63 17.73 -18.05
CA MET A 523 28.10 17.28 -16.77
C MET A 523 27.93 15.77 -16.89
N SER A 524 28.55 14.99 -16.00
CA SER A 524 28.57 13.53 -16.05
C SER A 524 27.15 12.93 -15.90
N VAL A 525 26.50 12.68 -17.03
CA VAL A 525 25.20 12.02 -17.08
C VAL A 525 25.39 10.53 -16.78
N ARG A 526 25.19 10.15 -15.51
CA ARG A 526 24.83 8.78 -15.09
C ARG A 526 23.85 8.21 -16.13
N LYS A 527 24.18 7.06 -16.76
CA LYS A 527 23.35 6.34 -17.76
C LYS A 527 21.86 6.46 -17.44
N ARG A 528 21.14 7.34 -18.15
CA ARG A 528 19.68 7.56 -17.96
C ARG A 528 18.94 6.36 -18.54
N ARG A 529 18.02 5.80 -17.77
CA ARG A 529 17.26 4.57 -18.10
C ARG A 529 15.89 4.87 -18.74
N ASP A 530 15.56 6.15 -18.92
CA ASP A 530 14.19 6.61 -19.21
C ASP A 530 13.89 6.76 -20.71
N VAL A 531 14.91 6.67 -21.57
CA VAL A 531 14.77 6.74 -23.03
C VAL A 531 15.15 5.39 -23.61
N TRP A 532 14.17 4.65 -24.12
CA TRP A 532 14.45 3.49 -24.95
C TRP A 532 14.70 3.93 -26.38
N HIS A 533 15.71 3.39 -27.06
CA HIS A 533 15.93 3.68 -28.47
C HIS A 533 16.58 2.51 -29.19
N ARG A 534 16.33 2.41 -30.49
CA ARG A 534 16.97 1.43 -31.37
C ARG A 534 17.18 2.02 -32.76
N ALA A 535 18.29 1.67 -33.39
CA ALA A 535 18.52 1.94 -34.81
C ALA A 535 18.87 0.63 -35.49
N LEU A 536 18.32 0.38 -36.68
CA LEU A 536 18.65 -0.76 -37.53
C LEU A 536 19.18 -0.26 -38.86
N ASP A 537 20.35 -0.77 -39.25
CA ASP A 537 21.08 -0.34 -40.44
C ASP A 537 20.54 -0.96 -41.75
N SER A 538 19.71 -2.02 -41.69
CA SER A 538 18.94 -2.51 -42.84
C SER A 538 17.79 -3.45 -42.45
N THR A 539 16.58 -3.19 -42.95
CA THR A 539 15.40 -4.08 -42.88
C THR A 539 15.04 -4.71 -44.23
N GLY A 540 15.93 -4.59 -45.23
CA GLY A 540 15.68 -5.02 -46.61
C GLY A 540 14.99 -3.98 -47.51
N LEU A 541 14.14 -3.10 -46.95
CA LEU A 541 13.50 -1.98 -47.71
C LEU A 541 13.97 -0.59 -47.27
N GLY A 542 14.86 -0.52 -46.28
CA GLY A 542 15.27 0.76 -45.70
C GLY A 542 15.98 0.65 -44.36
N GLN A 543 16.09 1.79 -43.69
CA GLN A 543 16.71 1.96 -42.38
C GLN A 543 15.71 2.47 -41.36
N LEU A 544 15.86 2.06 -40.10
CA LEU A 544 14.91 2.37 -39.03
C LEU A 544 15.62 3.09 -37.88
N SER A 545 15.00 4.14 -37.35
CA SER A 545 15.31 4.70 -36.03
C SER A 545 14.04 4.76 -35.20
N LEU A 546 14.12 4.31 -33.96
CA LEU A 546 12.98 4.21 -33.06
C LEU A 546 13.39 4.70 -31.67
N ALA A 547 12.49 5.38 -30.97
CA ALA A 547 12.68 5.75 -29.57
C ALA A 547 11.35 5.89 -28.82
N MET A 548 11.38 5.67 -27.51
CA MET A 548 10.27 5.84 -26.58
C MET A 548 10.73 6.62 -25.35
N TYR A 549 9.85 7.44 -24.79
CA TYR A 549 10.09 8.19 -23.56
C TYR A 549 8.85 8.25 -22.68
N GLU A 550 9.01 7.80 -21.44
CA GLU A 550 7.94 7.65 -20.45
C GLU A 550 7.69 8.95 -19.66
N ALA A 551 6.46 9.46 -19.77
CA ALA A 551 5.90 10.58 -19.03
C ALA A 551 4.88 10.13 -17.97
N ASN A 552 4.03 9.14 -18.29
CA ASN A 552 3.04 8.55 -17.39
C ASN A 552 3.72 7.73 -16.27
N TYR A 553 2.95 7.26 -15.28
CA TYR A 553 3.50 6.43 -14.18
C TYR A 553 4.02 5.07 -14.66
N VAL A 554 3.43 4.58 -15.74
CA VAL A 554 3.82 3.43 -16.54
C VAL A 554 3.79 3.90 -17.98
N MET A 555 4.73 3.48 -18.82
CA MET A 555 4.65 3.69 -20.27
C MET A 555 3.34 3.06 -20.80
N GLU A 556 2.36 3.88 -21.15
CA GLU A 556 1.07 3.41 -21.70
C GLU A 556 1.22 3.08 -23.19
N ASP A 557 2.18 3.71 -23.89
CA ASP A 557 2.46 3.39 -25.30
C ASP A 557 3.14 2.04 -25.50
N ALA A 558 2.86 1.47 -26.67
CA ALA A 558 3.56 0.34 -27.23
C ALA A 558 3.99 0.61 -28.68
N VAL A 559 5.04 -0.11 -29.11
CA VAL A 559 5.51 -0.07 -30.49
C VAL A 559 5.84 -1.46 -30.99
N GLU A 560 5.51 -1.75 -32.25
CA GLU A 560 5.80 -3.00 -32.93
C GLU A 560 6.37 -2.71 -34.32
N VAL A 561 7.49 -3.35 -34.66
CA VAL A 561 8.08 -3.31 -36.01
C VAL A 561 8.32 -4.74 -36.45
N GLU A 562 7.74 -5.10 -37.59
CA GLU A 562 7.87 -6.43 -38.19
C GLU A 562 8.33 -6.25 -39.64
N ALA A 563 9.49 -6.78 -39.99
CA ALA A 563 10.02 -6.72 -41.33
C ALA A 563 10.35 -8.11 -41.87
N GLY A 564 10.08 -8.31 -43.15
CA GLY A 564 10.48 -9.50 -43.87
C GLY A 564 10.20 -9.38 -45.36
N SER A 565 10.27 -10.51 -46.06
CA SER A 565 10.14 -10.55 -47.53
C SER A 565 8.81 -10.00 -48.11
N GLY A 566 7.77 -9.89 -47.27
CA GLY A 566 6.46 -9.32 -47.61
C GLY A 566 6.34 -7.80 -47.46
N GLY A 567 7.26 -7.15 -46.74
CA GLY A 567 7.22 -5.72 -46.46
C GLY A 567 7.69 -5.38 -45.04
N VAL A 568 7.55 -4.10 -44.68
CA VAL A 568 7.80 -3.59 -43.32
C VAL A 568 6.48 -3.09 -42.72
N TYR A 569 6.13 -3.56 -41.55
CA TYR A 569 5.04 -3.07 -40.71
C TYR A 569 5.63 -2.25 -39.56
N LEU A 570 5.09 -1.06 -39.34
CA LEU A 570 5.39 -0.18 -38.21
C LEU A 570 4.06 0.11 -37.51
N GLY A 571 3.93 -0.21 -36.22
CA GLY A 571 2.78 0.11 -35.39
C GLY A 571 3.19 0.93 -34.18
N VAL A 572 2.56 2.09 -33.99
CA VAL A 572 2.66 2.90 -32.77
C VAL A 572 1.28 2.93 -32.14
N HIS A 573 1.22 2.50 -30.88
CA HIS A 573 -0.01 2.38 -30.10
C HIS A 573 0.15 3.28 -28.88
N ASP A 574 -0.70 4.28 -28.75
CA ASP A 574 -0.70 5.26 -27.68
C ASP A 574 -1.83 4.91 -26.72
N GLY A 575 -1.45 4.43 -25.54
CA GLY A 575 -2.39 3.88 -24.57
C GLY A 575 -2.98 4.97 -23.69
N HIS A 576 -4.25 4.81 -23.30
CA HIS A 576 -4.87 5.71 -22.33
C HIS A 576 -5.74 4.97 -21.33
N GLY A 577 -5.68 5.44 -20.08
CA GLY A 577 -6.40 4.83 -18.96
C GLY A 577 -5.76 3.54 -18.44
N GLY A 578 -4.65 3.12 -19.05
CA GLY A 578 -3.91 1.88 -18.80
C GLY A 578 -3.13 1.44 -20.05
N SER A 579 -2.10 0.60 -19.87
CA SER A 579 -1.27 0.09 -20.96
C SER A 579 -1.85 -1.15 -21.66
N GLU A 580 -2.90 -1.76 -21.11
CA GLU A 580 -3.37 -3.10 -21.46
C GLU A 580 -3.86 -3.20 -22.90
N THR A 581 -4.53 -2.17 -23.42
CA THR A 581 -4.98 -2.14 -24.82
C THR A 581 -3.79 -2.01 -25.77
N ALA A 582 -2.88 -1.05 -25.55
CA ALA A 582 -1.69 -0.88 -26.37
C ALA A 582 -0.79 -2.13 -26.36
N GLU A 583 -0.63 -2.75 -25.20
CA GLU A 583 0.10 -4.01 -25.02
C GLU A 583 -0.58 -5.16 -25.77
N PHE A 584 -1.91 -5.24 -25.75
CA PHE A 584 -2.65 -6.23 -26.52
C PHE A 584 -2.47 -6.03 -28.03
N LEU A 585 -2.52 -4.79 -28.51
CA LEU A 585 -2.31 -4.46 -29.92
C LEU A 585 -0.91 -4.88 -30.38
N ARG A 586 0.11 -4.61 -29.56
CA ARG A 586 1.51 -4.98 -29.80
C ARG A 586 1.71 -6.47 -30.08
N HIS A 587 0.85 -7.35 -29.58
CA HIS A 587 0.97 -8.80 -29.80
C HIS A 587 0.03 -9.35 -30.87
N THR A 588 -1.00 -8.58 -31.23
CA THR A 588 -2.19 -9.14 -31.88
C THR A 588 -2.47 -8.50 -33.24
N LEU A 589 -2.30 -7.19 -33.36
CA LEU A 589 -2.74 -6.44 -34.55
C LEU A 589 -2.01 -6.87 -35.82
N TYR A 590 -0.68 -6.93 -35.80
CA TYR A 590 0.10 -7.41 -36.95
C TYR A 590 -0.29 -8.85 -37.33
N ASN A 591 -0.50 -9.72 -36.35
CA ASN A 591 -0.85 -11.11 -36.62
C ASN A 591 -2.22 -11.24 -37.29
N ASN A 592 -3.21 -10.43 -36.91
CA ASN A 592 -4.51 -10.41 -37.56
C ASN A 592 -4.43 -9.78 -38.96
N LEU A 593 -3.68 -8.69 -39.13
CA LEU A 593 -3.41 -8.11 -40.46
C LEU A 593 -2.73 -9.09 -41.40
N LYS A 594 -1.69 -9.79 -40.93
CA LYS A 594 -1.00 -10.83 -41.69
C LYS A 594 -1.94 -11.94 -42.12
N LYS A 595 -2.84 -12.41 -41.24
CA LYS A 595 -3.86 -13.42 -41.61
C LYS A 595 -4.75 -12.92 -42.75
N GLU A 596 -5.20 -11.66 -42.68
CA GLU A 596 -6.02 -11.05 -43.74
C GLU A 596 -5.26 -10.85 -45.05
N PHE A 597 -3.98 -10.46 -45.01
CA PHE A 597 -3.15 -10.37 -46.21
C PHE A 597 -2.94 -11.74 -46.86
N LEU A 598 -2.68 -12.78 -46.06
CA LEU A 598 -2.53 -14.15 -46.57
C LEU A 598 -3.82 -14.68 -47.20
N ARG A 599 -5.01 -14.32 -46.67
CA ARG A 599 -6.30 -14.61 -47.30
C ARG A 599 -6.44 -13.94 -48.67
N GLY A 600 -5.89 -12.74 -48.83
CA GLY A 600 -5.83 -12.00 -50.09
C GLY A 600 -4.62 -12.33 -50.98
N ALA A 601 -4.10 -13.56 -50.95
CA ALA A 601 -2.92 -13.99 -51.69
C ALA A 601 -1.65 -13.14 -51.43
N GLY A 602 -1.52 -12.60 -50.22
CA GLY A 602 -0.39 -11.78 -49.77
C GLY A 602 -0.53 -10.29 -50.07
N ALA A 603 -1.59 -9.86 -50.76
CA ALA A 603 -1.80 -8.46 -51.12
C ALA A 603 -2.36 -7.64 -49.95
N VAL A 604 -1.79 -6.44 -49.76
CA VAL A 604 -2.35 -5.42 -48.85
C VAL A 604 -3.50 -4.73 -49.54
N SER A 605 -4.63 -4.59 -48.85
CA SER A 605 -5.81 -3.86 -49.32
C SER A 605 -6.47 -3.12 -48.15
N VAL A 606 -7.24 -2.07 -48.47
CA VAL A 606 -8.02 -1.32 -47.47
C VAL A 606 -8.94 -2.25 -46.68
N GLU A 607 -9.59 -3.18 -47.37
CA GLU A 607 -10.52 -4.13 -46.75
C GLU A 607 -9.82 -5.12 -45.80
N ALA A 608 -8.65 -5.64 -46.20
CA ALA A 608 -7.85 -6.50 -45.32
C ALA A 608 -7.40 -5.76 -44.05
N ILE A 609 -7.04 -4.48 -44.16
CA ILE A 609 -6.68 -3.64 -43.00
C ILE A 609 -7.89 -3.45 -42.08
N ARG A 610 -9.04 -3.05 -42.63
CA ARG A 610 -10.29 -2.87 -41.85
C ARG A 610 -10.70 -4.15 -41.11
N ARG A 611 -10.64 -5.31 -41.78
CA ARG A 611 -10.92 -6.60 -41.15
C ARG A 611 -9.90 -6.95 -40.06
N GLY A 612 -8.62 -6.66 -40.27
CA GLY A 612 -7.58 -6.87 -39.24
C GLY A 612 -7.80 -6.03 -37.99
N PHE A 613 -8.20 -4.76 -38.13
CA PHE A 613 -8.55 -3.88 -37.00
C PHE A 613 -9.80 -4.39 -36.29
N SER A 614 -10.88 -4.67 -37.02
CA SER A 614 -12.13 -5.19 -36.48
C SER A 614 -11.94 -6.52 -35.74
N GLU A 615 -11.17 -7.45 -36.29
CA GLU A 615 -10.84 -8.73 -35.67
C GLU A 615 -10.04 -8.56 -34.38
N THR A 616 -9.13 -7.58 -34.34
CA THR A 616 -8.32 -7.29 -33.14
C THR A 616 -9.20 -6.70 -32.03
N GLU A 617 -10.09 -5.76 -32.35
CA GLU A 617 -11.07 -5.22 -31.40
C GLU A 617 -12.00 -6.32 -30.87
N ARG A 618 -12.45 -7.22 -31.74
CA ARG A 618 -13.32 -8.35 -31.36
C ARG A 618 -12.64 -9.27 -30.35
N GLN A 619 -11.35 -9.59 -30.56
CA GLN A 619 -10.56 -10.41 -29.64
C GLN A 619 -10.33 -9.70 -28.29
N PHE A 620 -10.05 -8.39 -28.31
CA PHE A 620 -9.95 -7.61 -27.07
C PHE A 620 -11.28 -7.54 -26.32
N THR A 621 -12.38 -7.31 -27.04
CA THR A 621 -13.74 -7.29 -26.48
C THR A 621 -14.11 -8.62 -25.82
N ALA A 622 -13.75 -9.76 -26.43
CA ALA A 622 -13.95 -11.07 -25.83
C ALA A 622 -13.18 -11.19 -24.50
N ARG A 623 -11.90 -10.80 -24.48
CA ARG A 623 -11.07 -10.81 -23.27
C ARG A 623 -11.66 -9.96 -22.14
N VAL A 624 -12.16 -8.76 -22.45
CA VAL A 624 -12.80 -7.90 -21.43
C VAL A 624 -14.14 -8.47 -20.99
N ARG A 625 -14.94 -9.05 -21.90
CA ARG A 625 -16.20 -9.70 -21.55
C ARG A 625 -16.01 -10.82 -20.53
N ASP A 626 -15.01 -11.67 -20.75
CA ASP A 626 -14.74 -12.83 -19.90
C ASP A 626 -14.25 -12.42 -18.51
N SER A 627 -13.71 -11.21 -18.35
CA SER A 627 -13.16 -10.69 -17.09
C SER A 627 -13.94 -9.50 -16.50
N PHE A 628 -15.09 -9.13 -17.08
CA PHE A 628 -15.75 -7.86 -16.76
C PHE A 628 -16.24 -7.78 -15.31
N LEU A 629 -16.66 -8.91 -14.73
CA LEU A 629 -17.15 -8.94 -13.35
C LEU A 629 -16.01 -8.74 -12.34
N ASP A 630 -14.84 -9.32 -12.60
CA ASP A 630 -13.69 -9.29 -11.70
C ASP A 630 -12.82 -8.04 -11.92
N SER A 631 -12.71 -7.60 -13.17
CA SER A 631 -11.86 -6.50 -13.62
C SER A 631 -12.61 -5.50 -14.52
N PRO A 632 -13.66 -4.83 -14.01
CA PRO A 632 -14.47 -3.90 -14.80
C PRO A 632 -13.68 -2.69 -15.34
N HIS A 633 -12.54 -2.37 -14.73
CA HIS A 633 -11.67 -1.30 -15.20
C HIS A 633 -11.09 -1.56 -16.60
N LEU A 634 -10.95 -2.83 -17.02
CA LEU A 634 -10.49 -3.17 -18.38
C LEU A 634 -11.43 -2.67 -19.47
N ALA A 635 -12.70 -2.43 -19.15
CA ALA A 635 -13.63 -1.80 -20.07
C ALA A 635 -13.32 -0.32 -20.33
N THR A 636 -12.51 0.32 -19.49
CA THR A 636 -12.17 1.76 -19.57
C THR A 636 -10.79 2.06 -20.13
N VAL A 637 -9.99 1.02 -20.40
CA VAL A 637 -8.69 1.18 -21.05
C VAL A 637 -8.87 1.23 -22.57
N GLY A 638 -8.07 2.04 -23.25
CA GLY A 638 -8.11 2.16 -24.70
C GLY A 638 -6.75 2.51 -25.29
N ALA A 639 -6.68 2.55 -26.62
CA ALA A 639 -5.48 3.00 -27.30
C ALA A 639 -5.78 3.62 -28.68
N CYS A 640 -5.10 4.73 -28.98
CA CYS A 640 -4.92 5.26 -30.32
C CYS A 640 -3.85 4.43 -31.04
N SER A 641 -3.94 4.29 -32.37
CA SER A 641 -3.05 3.42 -33.12
C SER A 641 -2.85 3.91 -34.55
N ALA A 642 -1.59 4.20 -34.88
CA ALA A 642 -1.14 4.47 -36.24
C ALA A 642 -0.26 3.34 -36.75
N VAL A 643 -0.60 2.81 -37.92
CA VAL A 643 0.11 1.73 -38.58
C VAL A 643 0.58 2.20 -39.96
N ALA A 644 1.86 1.96 -40.28
CA ALA A 644 2.42 2.12 -41.61
C ALA A 644 2.90 0.77 -42.15
N ILE A 645 2.42 0.39 -43.33
CA ILE A 645 2.79 -0.84 -44.04
C ILE A 645 3.47 -0.45 -45.34
N ILE A 646 4.73 -0.80 -45.45
CA ILE A 646 5.61 -0.46 -46.57
C ILE A 646 5.79 -1.72 -47.40
N THR A 647 5.21 -1.70 -48.60
CA THR A 647 5.38 -2.75 -49.59
C THR A 647 6.38 -2.33 -50.65
N ARG A 648 6.56 -3.17 -51.67
CA ARG A 648 7.49 -2.92 -52.78
C ARG A 648 7.08 -1.77 -53.71
N SER A 649 5.87 -1.23 -53.57
CA SER A 649 5.37 -0.16 -54.45
C SER A 649 4.60 0.94 -53.72
N ALA A 650 4.16 0.70 -52.49
CA ALA A 650 3.27 1.60 -51.79
C ALA A 650 3.52 1.66 -50.29
N LEU A 651 3.25 2.83 -49.73
CA LEU A 651 3.05 3.07 -48.31
C LEU A 651 1.55 3.08 -48.03
N TRP A 652 1.11 2.21 -47.13
CA TRP A 652 -0.26 2.16 -46.61
C TRP A 652 -0.23 2.68 -45.18
N VAL A 653 -1.06 3.65 -44.86
CA VAL A 653 -1.20 4.19 -43.51
C VAL A 653 -2.61 3.96 -43.03
N ALA A 654 -2.76 3.36 -41.86
CA ALA A 654 -4.04 3.16 -41.19
C ALA A 654 -4.00 3.80 -39.80
N ASN A 655 -5.00 4.62 -39.46
CA ASN A 655 -5.04 5.32 -38.18
C ASN A 655 -6.40 5.22 -37.49
N VAL A 656 -6.38 5.01 -36.18
CA VAL A 656 -7.51 5.23 -35.26
C VAL A 656 -7.01 6.11 -34.11
N GLY A 657 -7.77 7.14 -33.75
CA GLY A 657 -7.32 8.12 -32.75
C GLY A 657 -6.43 9.21 -33.34
N ASP A 658 -5.48 9.69 -32.54
CA ASP A 658 -4.63 10.87 -32.79
C ASP A 658 -3.13 10.60 -32.80
N CYS A 659 -2.73 9.33 -32.85
CA CYS A 659 -1.43 8.98 -33.41
C CYS A 659 -1.33 9.49 -34.86
N ARG A 660 -0.11 9.78 -35.33
CA ARG A 660 0.07 10.38 -36.66
C ARG A 660 1.22 9.78 -37.44
N ALA A 661 1.00 9.63 -38.76
CA ALA A 661 2.02 9.27 -39.73
C ALA A 661 2.26 10.43 -40.71
N VAL A 662 3.52 10.84 -40.86
CA VAL A 662 3.95 11.96 -41.71
C VAL A 662 5.04 11.49 -42.66
N LEU A 663 4.81 11.68 -43.96
CA LEU A 663 5.77 11.40 -45.02
C LEU A 663 6.65 12.64 -45.26
N GLY A 664 7.96 12.46 -45.20
CA GLY A 664 8.96 13.47 -45.53
C GLY A 664 9.37 13.35 -46.99
N GLN A 665 9.06 14.38 -47.78
CA GLN A 665 9.53 14.49 -49.16
C GLN A 665 10.78 15.35 -49.19
N VAL A 666 11.86 14.85 -49.79
CA VAL A 666 13.14 15.56 -49.85
C VAL A 666 13.58 15.68 -51.30
N ARG A 667 13.90 16.90 -51.73
CA ARG A 667 14.46 17.21 -53.05
C ARG A 667 15.74 17.99 -52.91
N HIS A 668 16.75 17.60 -53.68
CA HIS A 668 17.96 18.39 -53.82
C HIS A 668 17.72 19.43 -54.93
N THR A 669 17.79 20.70 -54.56
CA THR A 669 17.73 21.83 -55.48
C THR A 669 19.10 22.51 -55.53
N GLY A 670 19.36 23.35 -56.54
CA GLY A 670 20.62 24.09 -56.65
C GLY A 670 20.91 25.00 -55.44
N ASP A 671 19.88 25.38 -54.68
CA ASP A 671 19.95 26.30 -53.54
C ASP A 671 19.90 25.60 -52.17
N GLY A 672 19.83 24.26 -52.13
CA GLY A 672 19.81 23.46 -50.89
C GLY A 672 18.85 22.28 -50.88
N LEU A 673 18.59 21.72 -49.70
CA LEU A 673 17.55 20.69 -49.49
C LEU A 673 16.18 21.36 -49.37
N GLU A 674 15.25 21.01 -50.26
CA GLU A 674 13.84 21.35 -50.13
C GLU A 674 13.10 20.17 -49.47
N CYS A 675 12.48 20.42 -48.32
CA CYS A 675 11.78 19.40 -47.53
C CYS A 675 10.30 19.75 -47.39
N ARG A 676 9.41 18.78 -47.60
CA ARG A 676 7.96 18.96 -47.46
C ARG A 676 7.36 17.85 -46.62
N ALA A 677 6.63 18.23 -45.58
CA ALA A 677 5.82 17.31 -44.80
C ALA A 677 4.46 17.03 -45.45
N VAL A 678 4.11 15.75 -45.56
CA VAL A 678 2.80 15.29 -46.03
C VAL A 678 2.20 14.39 -44.95
N GLN A 679 1.16 14.88 -44.27
CA GLN A 679 0.44 14.06 -43.30
C GLN A 679 -0.36 12.99 -44.02
N MET A 680 -0.12 11.72 -43.66
CA MET A 680 -0.75 10.55 -44.28
C MET A 680 -1.95 10.03 -43.48
N SER A 681 -2.00 10.27 -42.17
CA SER A 681 -3.12 9.89 -41.29
C SER A 681 -4.13 11.03 -41.11
N GLU A 682 -5.40 10.69 -40.87
CA GLU A 682 -6.40 11.63 -40.36
C GLU A 682 -6.47 11.49 -38.82
N ASP A 683 -6.37 12.61 -38.10
CA ASP A 683 -6.49 12.61 -36.64
C ASP A 683 -7.97 12.59 -36.23
N HIS A 684 -8.35 11.71 -35.33
CA HIS A 684 -9.73 11.54 -34.87
C HIS A 684 -9.94 12.17 -33.49
N ASN A 685 -9.54 13.43 -33.31
CA ASN A 685 -9.63 14.16 -32.04
C ASN A 685 -10.57 15.37 -32.14
N LEU A 686 -11.43 15.55 -31.12
CA LEU A 686 -12.41 16.64 -31.05
C LEU A 686 -11.79 18.03 -30.90
N SER A 687 -10.47 18.16 -30.77
CA SER A 687 -9.77 19.45 -30.89
C SER A 687 -9.90 20.05 -32.30
N PHE A 688 -10.05 19.22 -33.33
CA PHE A 688 -10.26 19.66 -34.71
C PHE A 688 -11.73 19.92 -35.00
N GLN A 689 -12.03 21.11 -35.55
CA GLN A 689 -13.40 21.51 -35.85
C GLN A 689 -14.10 20.56 -36.84
N ALA A 690 -13.41 20.15 -37.90
CA ALA A 690 -13.96 19.22 -38.89
C ALA A 690 -14.37 17.86 -38.29
N ILE A 691 -13.63 17.38 -37.28
CA ILE A 691 -13.97 16.14 -36.57
C ILE A 691 -15.17 16.37 -35.65
N ARG A 692 -15.26 17.52 -34.96
CA ARG A 692 -16.44 17.86 -34.15
C ARG A 692 -17.71 17.93 -34.99
N ASP A 693 -17.64 18.57 -36.14
CA ASP A 693 -18.81 18.77 -37.00
C ASP A 693 -19.28 17.43 -37.57
N ARG A 694 -18.36 16.61 -38.11
CA ARG A 694 -18.66 15.24 -38.57
C ARG A 694 -19.21 14.35 -37.44
N TYR A 695 -18.61 14.42 -36.26
CA TYR A 695 -19.04 13.58 -35.13
C TYR A 695 -20.44 13.97 -34.61
N ARG A 696 -20.79 15.26 -34.67
CA ARG A 696 -22.16 15.74 -34.37
C ARG A 696 -23.17 15.29 -35.43
N GLU A 697 -22.77 15.24 -36.69
CA GLU A 697 -23.61 14.69 -37.77
C GLU A 697 -23.86 13.19 -37.56
N ASP A 698 -22.80 12.43 -37.26
CA ASP A 698 -22.88 10.98 -37.00
C ASP A 698 -23.72 10.63 -35.74
N HIS A 699 -23.88 11.58 -34.81
CA HIS A 699 -24.62 11.44 -33.55
C HIS A 699 -25.69 12.54 -33.39
N ALA A 700 -26.39 12.87 -34.47
CA ALA A 700 -27.35 13.99 -34.51
C ALA A 700 -28.51 13.83 -33.50
N ASP A 701 -28.81 12.62 -33.07
CA ASP A 701 -29.80 12.25 -32.06
C ASP A 701 -29.30 12.42 -30.61
N MET A 702 -28.02 12.71 -30.41
CA MET A 702 -27.38 12.91 -29.11
C MET A 702 -26.71 14.30 -29.01
N PRO A 703 -27.46 15.37 -28.67
CA PRO A 703 -26.93 16.73 -28.60
C PRO A 703 -25.78 16.91 -27.61
N ASP A 704 -25.71 16.05 -26.60
CA ASP A 704 -24.67 16.01 -25.57
C ASP A 704 -23.53 15.02 -25.90
N ALA A 705 -23.47 14.47 -27.11
CA ALA A 705 -22.38 13.60 -27.56
C ALA A 705 -21.03 14.34 -27.51
N VAL A 706 -21.00 15.63 -27.86
CA VAL A 706 -19.82 16.49 -27.73
C VAL A 706 -20.04 17.49 -26.60
N THR A 707 -19.20 17.42 -25.58
CA THR A 707 -19.24 18.34 -24.43
C THR A 707 -17.91 19.05 -24.28
N GLU A 708 -17.93 20.31 -23.84
CA GLU A 708 -16.72 21.05 -23.51
C GLU A 708 -16.49 21.00 -22.00
N LYS A 709 -15.32 20.51 -21.58
CA LYS A 709 -14.93 20.41 -20.17
C LYS A 709 -13.51 20.90 -19.99
N ARG A 710 -13.33 21.95 -19.18
CA ARG A 710 -12.02 22.56 -18.91
C ARG A 710 -11.27 22.99 -20.19
N GLY A 711 -11.99 23.59 -21.15
CA GLY A 711 -11.42 24.07 -22.41
C GLY A 711 -11.01 22.98 -23.41
N ARG A 712 -11.44 21.73 -23.22
CA ARG A 712 -11.26 20.64 -24.19
C ARG A 712 -12.61 20.00 -24.53
N TYR A 713 -12.81 19.71 -25.81
CA TYR A 713 -13.97 18.97 -26.29
C TYR A 713 -13.82 17.47 -26.03
N ARG A 714 -14.86 16.83 -25.53
CA ARG A 714 -14.87 15.42 -25.14
C ARG A 714 -16.19 14.72 -25.52
N VAL A 715 -16.08 13.47 -25.91
CA VAL A 715 -17.18 12.52 -26.11
C VAL A 715 -17.84 12.24 -24.75
N LYS A 716 -19.11 12.65 -24.57
CA LYS A 716 -19.89 12.53 -23.32
C LYS A 716 -19.12 12.94 -22.04
N GLY A 717 -18.19 13.89 -22.19
CA GLY A 717 -17.35 14.41 -21.10
C GLY A 717 -16.22 13.48 -20.64
N LYS A 718 -15.97 12.37 -21.36
CA LYS A 718 -15.01 11.33 -20.98
C LYS A 718 -13.68 11.44 -21.72
N ILE A 719 -13.67 11.32 -23.05
CA ILE A 719 -12.45 11.17 -23.87
C ILE A 719 -12.43 12.20 -25.02
N THR A 720 -11.24 12.60 -25.49
CA THR A 720 -11.07 13.60 -26.56
C THR A 720 -11.10 13.01 -27.97
N VAL A 721 -10.78 11.72 -28.13
CA VAL A 721 -10.80 11.03 -29.42
C VAL A 721 -12.18 10.46 -29.75
N THR A 722 -12.48 10.34 -31.03
CA THR A 722 -13.73 9.77 -31.57
C THR A 722 -13.55 8.34 -32.11
N ARG A 723 -12.30 7.90 -32.26
CA ARG A 723 -11.95 6.53 -32.68
C ARG A 723 -10.79 6.01 -31.83
N ALA A 724 -10.87 4.77 -31.39
CA ALA A 724 -9.83 4.09 -30.60
C ALA A 724 -10.07 2.57 -30.58
N PHE A 725 -9.06 1.79 -30.23
CA PHE A 725 -9.25 0.42 -29.73
C PHE A 725 -9.64 0.45 -28.25
N GLY A 726 -10.39 -0.54 -27.76
CA GLY A 726 -10.80 -0.59 -26.35
C GLY A 726 -11.91 0.42 -26.01
N ASP A 727 -11.88 1.05 -24.84
CA ASP A 727 -12.94 1.95 -24.34
C ASP A 727 -14.34 1.34 -24.46
N LEU A 728 -14.48 0.06 -24.16
CA LEU A 728 -15.67 -0.72 -24.45
C LEU A 728 -16.92 -0.18 -23.75
N TYR A 729 -16.75 0.51 -22.61
CA TYR A 729 -17.83 1.22 -21.92
C TYR A 729 -18.50 2.34 -22.75
N LEU A 730 -17.82 2.86 -23.77
CA LEU A 730 -18.36 3.84 -24.72
C LEU A 730 -18.87 3.18 -26.01
N LYS A 731 -18.64 1.87 -26.18
CA LYS A 731 -18.99 1.14 -27.40
C LYS A 731 -20.17 0.19 -27.23
N SER A 732 -20.37 -0.34 -26.02
CA SER A 732 -21.47 -1.27 -25.75
C SER A 732 -22.03 -1.10 -24.34
N HIS A 733 -23.36 -1.19 -24.27
CA HIS A 733 -24.13 -1.25 -23.03
C HIS A 733 -23.72 -2.39 -22.10
N ASP A 734 -23.19 -3.49 -22.66
CA ASP A 734 -22.68 -4.63 -21.88
C ASP A 734 -21.58 -4.24 -20.88
N PHE A 735 -20.85 -3.17 -21.20
CA PHE A 735 -19.73 -2.67 -20.41
C PHE A 735 -20.03 -1.32 -19.74
N ASN A 736 -21.15 -0.67 -20.06
CA ASN A 736 -21.62 0.57 -19.44
C ASN A 736 -22.55 0.33 -18.23
N ARG A 737 -22.32 -0.74 -17.49
CA ARG A 737 -23.19 -1.20 -16.39
C ARG A 737 -22.37 -1.63 -15.20
N GLU A 738 -23.05 -1.91 -14.08
CA GLU A 738 -22.38 -2.49 -12.92
C GLU A 738 -21.71 -3.83 -13.28
N PRO A 739 -20.47 -4.10 -12.80
CA PRO A 739 -19.77 -3.42 -11.71
C PRO A 739 -18.90 -2.20 -12.09
N LEU A 740 -18.91 -1.73 -13.34
CA LEU A 740 -18.16 -0.53 -13.73
C LEU A 740 -18.60 0.69 -12.94
N PHE A 741 -17.67 1.40 -12.27
CA PHE A 741 -17.99 2.56 -11.42
C PHE A 741 -18.84 3.62 -12.13
N SER A 742 -19.82 4.18 -11.41
CA SER A 742 -20.76 5.20 -11.91
C SER A 742 -20.10 6.41 -12.57
N ARG A 743 -18.88 6.78 -12.13
CA ARG A 743 -18.11 7.88 -12.74
C ARG A 743 -17.72 7.64 -14.20
N PHE A 744 -17.60 6.38 -14.63
CA PHE A 744 -17.28 6.02 -16.02
C PHE A 744 -18.55 5.83 -16.84
N ARG A 745 -19.64 5.38 -16.21
CA ARG A 745 -20.90 5.17 -16.89
C ARG A 745 -21.42 6.46 -17.55
N VAL A 746 -22.01 6.30 -18.73
CA VAL A 746 -22.69 7.34 -19.51
C VAL A 746 -24.19 7.05 -19.58
N ALA A 747 -25.00 8.08 -19.79
CA ALA A 747 -26.44 7.92 -19.90
C ALA A 747 -26.82 7.08 -21.14
N GLU A 748 -27.75 6.16 -20.97
CA GLU A 748 -28.26 5.27 -22.02
C GLU A 748 -29.59 5.79 -22.62
N PRO A 749 -29.93 5.43 -23.87
CA PRO A 749 -29.12 4.65 -24.82
C PRO A 749 -28.11 5.51 -25.61
N PHE A 750 -27.04 4.90 -26.11
CA PHE A 750 -26.12 5.50 -27.08
C PHE A 750 -25.98 4.53 -28.26
N ASN A 751 -26.82 4.74 -29.27
CA ASN A 751 -26.82 3.98 -30.50
C ASN A 751 -26.91 4.98 -31.68
N PRO A 752 -25.91 5.07 -32.56
CA PRO A 752 -24.72 4.20 -32.68
C PRO A 752 -23.71 4.33 -31.51
N PRO A 753 -22.78 3.36 -31.38
CA PRO A 753 -21.67 3.41 -30.41
C PRO A 753 -20.91 4.75 -30.44
N LEU A 754 -20.51 5.28 -29.28
CA LEU A 754 -19.86 6.59 -29.18
C LEU A 754 -18.42 6.60 -29.72
N LEU A 755 -17.77 5.44 -29.82
CA LEU A 755 -16.44 5.31 -30.38
C LEU A 755 -16.42 4.24 -31.47
N SER A 756 -15.62 4.46 -32.51
CA SER A 756 -15.40 3.49 -33.58
C SER A 756 -13.95 2.99 -33.60
N VAL A 757 -13.75 1.75 -34.03
CA VAL A 757 -12.42 1.19 -34.33
C VAL A 757 -12.12 1.17 -35.84
N GLU A 758 -13.02 1.73 -36.66
CA GLU A 758 -12.81 1.75 -38.11
C GLU A 758 -11.64 2.69 -38.46
N PRO A 759 -10.56 2.18 -39.07
CA PRO A 759 -9.40 3.02 -39.40
C PRO A 759 -9.67 3.91 -40.61
N HIS A 760 -9.13 5.12 -40.59
CA HIS A 760 -8.87 5.87 -41.81
C HIS A 760 -7.66 5.26 -42.51
N VAL A 761 -7.78 4.89 -43.79
CA VAL A 761 -6.70 4.26 -44.57
C VAL A 761 -6.31 5.14 -45.75
N ALA A 762 -5.04 5.58 -45.77
CA ALA A 762 -4.44 6.31 -46.87
C ALA A 762 -3.40 5.44 -47.61
N VAL A 763 -3.32 5.60 -48.92
CA VAL A 763 -2.41 4.84 -49.77
C VAL A 763 -1.58 5.80 -50.62
N ARG A 764 -0.27 5.63 -50.59
CA ARG A 764 0.68 6.41 -51.38
C ARG A 764 1.56 5.48 -52.18
N LEU A 765 1.53 5.60 -53.51
CA LEU A 765 2.57 5.01 -54.35
C LEU A 765 3.89 5.75 -54.09
N LEU A 766 4.93 5.01 -53.74
CA LEU A 766 6.21 5.59 -53.35
C LEU A 766 6.90 6.22 -54.56
N ALA A 767 7.17 7.52 -54.49
CA ALA A 767 7.91 8.27 -55.49
C ALA A 767 9.38 8.45 -55.06
N PRO A 768 10.34 8.67 -55.99
CA PRO A 768 11.76 8.80 -55.64
C PRO A 768 12.09 9.93 -54.65
N HIS A 769 11.22 10.95 -54.54
CA HIS A 769 11.38 12.06 -53.60
C HIS A 769 10.78 11.77 -52.22
N ASP A 770 10.06 10.67 -52.04
CA ASP A 770 9.52 10.24 -50.74
C ASP A 770 10.68 9.60 -49.95
N ALA A 771 11.28 10.33 -49.01
CA ALA A 771 12.56 9.95 -48.42
C ALA A 771 12.41 9.10 -47.14
N PHE A 772 11.44 9.42 -46.30
CA PHE A 772 11.16 8.70 -45.06
C PHE A 772 9.72 8.89 -44.61
N VAL A 773 9.26 8.02 -43.71
CA VAL A 773 8.00 8.19 -42.98
C VAL A 773 8.28 8.22 -41.47
N VAL A 774 7.61 9.12 -40.77
CA VAL A 774 7.60 9.21 -39.30
C VAL A 774 6.23 8.75 -38.81
N VAL A 775 6.18 7.79 -37.91
CA VAL A 775 4.97 7.35 -37.20
C VAL A 775 5.20 7.61 -35.71
N ALA A 776 4.32 8.36 -35.05
CA ALA A 776 4.49 8.70 -33.64
C ALA A 776 3.15 8.88 -32.90
N SER A 777 3.21 8.79 -31.56
CA SER A 777 2.11 9.13 -30.64
C SER A 777 1.82 10.62 -30.64
N ASP A 778 0.70 11.00 -30.04
CA ASP A 778 0.30 12.41 -29.95
C ASP A 778 1.32 13.24 -29.14
N GLY A 779 2.02 12.64 -28.18
CA GLY A 779 3.04 13.27 -27.35
C GLY A 779 4.16 13.93 -28.14
N LEU A 780 4.44 13.48 -29.38
CA LEU A 780 5.36 14.18 -30.28
C LEU A 780 4.66 15.38 -30.95
N PHE A 781 3.48 15.16 -31.52
CA PHE A 781 2.79 16.11 -32.41
C PHE A 781 1.98 17.18 -31.67
N GLU A 782 1.75 17.04 -30.37
CA GLU A 782 1.28 18.12 -29.49
C GLU A 782 2.36 19.20 -29.28
N LEU A 783 3.63 18.86 -29.53
CA LEU A 783 4.79 19.73 -29.26
C LEU A 783 5.46 20.21 -30.56
N LEU A 784 5.55 19.37 -31.58
CA LEU A 784 6.20 19.69 -32.85
C LEU A 784 5.23 19.62 -34.02
N SER A 785 5.31 20.59 -34.93
CA SER A 785 4.55 20.55 -36.18
C SER A 785 5.11 19.49 -37.15
N ASN A 786 4.28 19.06 -38.09
CA ASN A 786 4.68 18.09 -39.13
C ASN A 786 5.91 18.56 -39.92
N GLN A 787 5.98 19.85 -40.23
CA GLN A 787 7.08 20.42 -40.99
C GLN A 787 8.37 20.47 -40.15
N GLU A 788 8.32 20.90 -38.88
CA GLU A 788 9.47 20.86 -37.97
C GLU A 788 10.04 19.44 -37.84
N VAL A 789 9.18 18.43 -37.70
CA VAL A 789 9.59 17.02 -37.62
C VAL A 789 10.33 16.60 -38.89
N VAL A 790 9.79 16.90 -40.07
CA VAL A 790 10.40 16.54 -41.36
C VAL A 790 11.72 17.28 -41.59
N ASP A 791 11.77 18.57 -41.29
CA ASP A 791 12.98 19.38 -41.45
C ASP A 791 14.12 18.85 -40.56
N MET A 792 13.82 18.51 -39.30
CA MET A 792 14.81 17.91 -38.40
C MET A 792 15.27 16.54 -38.90
N VAL A 793 14.37 15.68 -39.37
CA VAL A 793 14.75 14.34 -39.86
C VAL A 793 15.60 14.42 -41.12
N ALA A 794 15.31 15.35 -42.03
CA ALA A 794 16.00 15.47 -43.31
C ALA A 794 17.49 15.86 -43.18
N VAL A 795 17.84 16.64 -42.15
CA VAL A 795 19.21 17.13 -41.92
C VAL A 795 19.98 16.33 -40.86
N SER A 796 19.29 15.48 -40.10
CA SER A 796 19.90 14.72 -39.00
C SER A 796 20.56 13.42 -39.48
N PRO A 797 21.60 12.94 -38.78
CA PRO A 797 22.09 11.58 -38.97
C PRO A 797 20.93 10.58 -38.78
N ARG A 798 20.78 9.65 -39.72
CA ARG A 798 19.71 8.62 -39.68
C ARG A 798 19.74 7.81 -38.39
N LYS A 799 20.95 7.56 -37.87
CA LYS A 799 21.16 6.90 -36.58
C LYS A 799 20.72 7.83 -35.45
N ASP A 800 19.81 7.34 -34.62
CA ASP A 800 19.26 8.01 -33.43
C ASP A 800 18.37 9.23 -33.68
N VAL A 801 17.92 9.47 -34.92
CA VAL A 801 17.03 10.60 -35.24
C VAL A 801 15.73 10.59 -34.42
N ALA A 802 15.16 9.41 -34.14
CA ALA A 802 13.96 9.32 -33.29
C ALA A 802 14.21 9.86 -31.87
N ARG A 803 15.42 9.63 -31.32
CA ARG A 803 15.81 10.19 -30.03
C ARG A 803 15.99 11.71 -30.08
N GLN A 804 16.44 12.24 -31.22
CA GLN A 804 16.58 13.67 -31.40
C GLN A 804 15.21 14.36 -31.47
N LEU A 805 14.24 13.75 -32.16
CA LEU A 805 12.84 14.19 -32.18
C LEU A 805 12.27 14.27 -30.75
N ILE A 806 12.46 13.23 -29.93
CA ILE A 806 12.04 13.24 -28.52
C ILE A 806 12.71 14.38 -27.74
N ARG A 807 14.03 14.58 -27.89
CA ARG A 807 14.74 15.68 -27.21
C ARG A 807 14.20 17.06 -27.61
N ALA A 808 13.89 17.26 -28.89
CA ALA A 808 13.30 18.50 -29.37
C ALA A 808 11.89 18.72 -28.79
N ALA A 809 11.07 17.67 -28.75
CA ALA A 809 9.75 17.72 -28.13
C ALA A 809 9.85 18.08 -26.63
N LEU A 810 10.73 17.42 -25.88
CA LEU A 810 10.93 17.70 -24.45
C LEU A 810 11.46 19.13 -24.18
N ARG A 811 12.28 19.69 -25.07
CA ARG A 811 12.67 21.11 -24.98
C ARG A 811 11.47 22.03 -25.19
N ARG A 812 10.63 21.74 -26.18
CA ARG A 812 9.40 22.51 -26.43
C ARG A 812 8.41 22.39 -25.27
N ALA A 813 8.30 21.20 -24.65
CA ALA A 813 7.48 21.02 -23.46
C ALA A 813 7.98 21.87 -22.29
N ALA A 814 9.30 21.87 -22.05
CA ALA A 814 9.95 22.71 -21.04
C ALA A 814 9.71 24.21 -21.30
N GLU A 815 9.86 24.67 -22.54
CA GLU A 815 9.58 26.06 -22.94
C GLU A 815 8.11 26.44 -22.74
N ARG A 816 7.17 25.59 -23.21
CA ARG A 816 5.72 25.83 -23.12
C ARG A 816 5.21 25.90 -21.68
N THR A 817 5.89 25.21 -20.77
CA THR A 817 5.47 25.08 -19.36
C THR A 817 6.33 25.90 -18.41
N GLU A 818 7.27 26.68 -18.94
CA GLU A 818 8.20 27.53 -18.19
C GLU A 818 9.04 26.77 -17.16
N VAL A 819 9.25 25.47 -17.36
CA VAL A 819 10.11 24.62 -16.52
C VAL A 819 11.49 24.49 -17.17
N PRO A 820 12.59 24.63 -16.43
CA PRO A 820 13.93 24.37 -16.97
C PRO A 820 14.03 22.96 -17.57
N TYR A 821 14.55 22.83 -18.79
CA TYR A 821 14.70 21.52 -19.47
C TYR A 821 15.46 20.49 -18.62
N GLY A 822 16.48 20.93 -17.88
CA GLY A 822 17.22 20.07 -16.97
C GLY A 822 16.40 19.57 -15.77
N GLU A 823 15.40 20.33 -15.35
CA GLU A 823 14.46 19.96 -14.28
C GLU A 823 13.41 18.98 -14.79
N LEU A 824 12.80 19.25 -15.95
CA LEU A 824 11.85 18.32 -16.60
C LEU A 824 12.45 16.92 -16.76
N LEU A 825 13.74 16.82 -17.14
CA LEU A 825 14.44 15.54 -17.28
C LEU A 825 14.78 14.85 -15.96
N ARG A 826 14.78 15.57 -14.84
CA ARG A 826 15.01 15.02 -13.50
C ARG A 826 13.72 14.60 -12.81
N MET A 827 12.57 15.06 -13.31
CA MET A 827 11.27 14.62 -12.84
C MET A 827 11.07 13.12 -13.10
N ALA A 828 10.47 12.44 -12.14
CA ALA A 828 10.12 11.04 -12.27
C ALA A 828 8.99 10.84 -13.30
N SER A 829 8.89 9.64 -13.86
CA SER A 829 7.67 9.17 -14.55
C SER A 829 6.44 9.40 -13.67
N GLY A 830 5.31 9.75 -14.27
CA GLY A 830 4.08 10.21 -13.62
C GLY A 830 4.06 11.70 -13.29
N GLN A 831 5.18 12.30 -12.88
CA GLN A 831 5.27 13.77 -12.69
C GLN A 831 5.42 14.50 -14.02
N ARG A 832 6.16 13.89 -14.96
CA ARG A 832 6.37 14.39 -16.31
C ARG A 832 5.06 14.56 -17.09
N ARG A 833 4.04 13.75 -16.78
CA ARG A 833 2.70 13.81 -17.39
C ARG A 833 2.01 15.17 -17.29
N ALA A 834 2.35 15.98 -16.29
CA ALA A 834 1.82 17.35 -16.19
C ALA A 834 2.31 18.27 -17.33
N TYR A 835 3.39 17.89 -18.02
CA TYR A 835 4.11 18.73 -18.98
C TYR A 835 4.08 18.18 -20.41
N HIS A 836 4.09 16.85 -20.58
CA HIS A 836 3.98 16.17 -21.87
C HIS A 836 3.40 14.75 -21.69
N ASP A 837 2.94 14.13 -22.78
CA ASP A 837 2.55 12.71 -22.79
C ASP A 837 3.74 11.76 -22.99
N ASP A 838 3.49 10.46 -22.88
CA ASP A 838 4.38 9.44 -23.41
C ASP A 838 4.70 9.74 -24.89
N ILE A 839 5.98 9.61 -25.26
CA ILE A 839 6.42 9.93 -26.61
C ILE A 839 7.03 8.69 -27.24
N THR A 840 6.34 8.13 -28.23
CA THR A 840 6.81 7.01 -29.04
C THR A 840 7.01 7.45 -30.48
N VAL A 841 8.20 7.23 -31.03
CA VAL A 841 8.59 7.71 -32.36
C VAL A 841 9.27 6.62 -33.16
N VAL A 842 8.83 6.42 -34.39
CA VAL A 842 9.42 5.54 -35.38
C VAL A 842 9.69 6.32 -36.67
N VAL A 843 10.94 6.33 -37.11
CA VAL A 843 11.37 6.93 -38.38
C VAL A 843 11.91 5.84 -39.28
N PHE A 844 11.32 5.69 -40.46
CA PHE A 844 11.76 4.73 -41.47
C PHE A 844 12.21 5.45 -42.73
N PHE A 845 13.47 5.28 -43.12
CA PHE A 845 14.06 5.82 -44.34
C PHE A 845 13.95 4.80 -45.46
N PHE A 846 13.35 5.19 -46.59
CA PHE A 846 13.17 4.30 -47.74
C PHE A 846 14.50 4.10 -48.48
N ASP A 847 14.79 2.85 -48.86
CA ASP A 847 15.79 2.52 -49.86
C ASP A 847 15.09 2.23 -51.18
N HIS A 848 14.95 3.26 -52.02
CA HIS A 848 14.26 3.15 -53.32
C HIS A 848 14.92 2.14 -54.27
N ASP A 849 16.22 1.90 -54.15
CA ASP A 849 16.91 0.91 -54.97
C ASP A 849 16.61 -0.50 -54.50
N ALA A 850 16.59 -0.74 -53.18
CA ALA A 850 16.16 -2.01 -52.61
C ALA A 850 14.69 -2.31 -52.88
N ILE A 851 13.81 -1.31 -52.73
CA ILE A 851 12.37 -1.41 -53.04
C ILE A 851 12.16 -1.80 -54.52
N ARG A 852 12.87 -1.17 -55.46
CA ARG A 852 12.82 -1.53 -56.89
C ARG A 852 13.36 -2.94 -57.17
N ARG A 853 14.48 -3.32 -56.55
CA ARG A 853 15.05 -4.67 -56.72
C ARG A 853 14.09 -5.75 -56.23
N GLU A 854 13.47 -5.55 -55.07
CA GLU A 854 12.51 -6.50 -54.51
C GLU A 854 11.20 -6.54 -55.31
N ALA A 855 10.75 -5.43 -55.92
CA ALA A 855 9.57 -5.41 -56.80
C ALA A 855 9.61 -6.45 -57.94
N SER A 856 10.79 -6.93 -58.33
CA SER A 856 10.99 -7.91 -59.42
C SER A 856 10.83 -9.39 -59.03
N LYS A 857 10.74 -9.73 -57.73
CA LYS A 857 10.65 -11.13 -57.25
C LYS A 857 9.19 -11.60 -57.10
N ASN A 858 8.92 -12.90 -57.25
CA ASN A 858 7.57 -13.49 -57.09
C ASN A 858 6.97 -13.29 -55.67
N GLN A 859 5.65 -13.52 -55.57
CA GLN A 859 4.69 -13.12 -54.52
C GLN A 859 5.23 -12.87 -53.09
N PRO A 860 4.71 -11.83 -52.39
CA PRO A 860 5.13 -11.49 -51.03
C PRO A 860 4.78 -12.61 -50.05
N GLN A 861 5.78 -13.15 -49.37
CA GLN A 861 5.58 -13.99 -48.20
C GLN A 861 5.74 -13.12 -46.95
N TRP A 862 4.71 -13.01 -46.12
CA TRP A 862 4.80 -12.30 -44.84
C TRP A 862 5.58 -13.12 -43.80
N THR A 863 6.85 -13.42 -44.08
CA THR A 863 7.79 -14.08 -43.15
C THR A 863 8.31 -13.07 -42.12
N LYS A 864 8.68 -13.54 -40.92
CA LYS A 864 9.27 -12.70 -39.87
C LYS A 864 10.80 -12.83 -39.94
N ASP A 865 11.47 -11.86 -40.55
CA ASP A 865 12.93 -11.84 -40.63
C ASP A 865 13.52 -10.90 -39.54
N VAL A 866 12.79 -9.86 -39.19
CA VAL A 866 13.09 -8.94 -38.07
C VAL A 866 11.79 -8.63 -37.32
N SER A 867 11.82 -8.79 -36.00
CA SER A 867 10.74 -8.38 -35.09
C SER A 867 11.34 -7.53 -33.97
N LEU A 868 10.80 -6.34 -33.78
CA LEU A 868 11.13 -5.43 -32.68
C LEU A 868 9.84 -5.00 -31.99
N LYS A 869 9.84 -5.07 -30.67
CA LYS A 869 8.71 -4.63 -29.84
C LYS A 869 9.23 -3.79 -28.68
N GLY A 870 8.51 -2.72 -28.35
CA GLY A 870 8.74 -1.84 -27.19
C GLY A 870 7.41 -1.53 -26.49
N GLY A 871 7.45 -1.05 -25.26
CA GLY A 871 6.28 -0.95 -24.35
C GLY A 871 6.45 -1.82 -23.11
N VAL A 872 5.43 -1.89 -22.25
CA VAL A 872 5.49 -2.61 -20.96
C VAL A 872 5.86 -4.08 -21.18
N SER A 873 6.87 -4.59 -20.46
CA SER A 873 7.21 -6.02 -20.43
C SER A 873 6.51 -6.65 -19.23
N THR A 874 5.56 -7.55 -19.47
CA THR A 874 4.99 -8.44 -18.44
C THR A 874 5.83 -9.72 -18.22
N ASP A 875 6.99 -9.86 -18.87
CA ASP A 875 7.90 -10.96 -18.58
C ASP A 875 8.68 -10.67 -17.28
N ALA A 876 8.52 -11.59 -16.33
CA ALA A 876 8.95 -11.52 -14.95
C ALA A 876 10.45 -11.21 -14.75
N ALA A 877 10.73 -10.59 -13.59
CA ALA A 877 12.04 -10.21 -13.03
C ALA A 877 12.68 -8.93 -13.60
N GLY A 878 12.43 -7.79 -12.92
CA GLY A 878 13.48 -6.81 -12.55
C GLY A 878 14.46 -6.31 -13.62
N ALA A 879 14.10 -6.36 -14.90
CA ALA A 879 14.88 -5.86 -16.02
C ALA A 879 14.20 -4.62 -16.58
N VAL A 880 14.60 -3.44 -16.11
CA VAL A 880 14.35 -2.18 -16.83
C VAL A 880 15.01 -2.32 -18.20
N VAL A 881 14.19 -2.49 -19.24
CA VAL A 881 14.60 -2.68 -20.63
C VAL A 881 15.92 -3.46 -20.78
N SER A 882 15.89 -4.74 -20.43
CA SER A 882 16.97 -5.66 -20.78
C SER A 882 16.43 -7.07 -20.95
N ASP A 883 16.01 -7.42 -22.17
CA ASP A 883 16.65 -8.49 -22.94
C ASP A 883 16.00 -8.68 -24.32
N PHE A 884 16.83 -9.11 -25.27
CA PHE A 884 16.58 -9.18 -26.71
C PHE A 884 15.97 -10.53 -27.11
N ASN A 885 14.94 -10.52 -27.96
CA ASN A 885 14.70 -11.62 -28.91
C ASN A 885 14.87 -11.09 -30.34
N VAL A 886 16.06 -11.29 -30.91
CA VAL A 886 16.26 -11.24 -32.36
C VAL A 886 16.16 -12.68 -32.84
N VAL A 887 15.05 -13.07 -33.45
CA VAL A 887 14.98 -14.34 -34.18
C VAL A 887 15.51 -14.10 -35.58
N SER A 888 16.83 -14.19 -35.77
CA SER A 888 17.42 -14.31 -37.10
C SER A 888 17.42 -15.78 -37.51
N SER A 889 16.62 -16.15 -38.50
CA SER A 889 16.74 -17.49 -39.10
C SER A 889 17.95 -17.52 -40.05
N VAL A 890 18.97 -18.33 -39.73
CA VAL A 890 20.06 -18.68 -40.65
C VAL A 890 20.09 -20.20 -40.81
N HIS A 891 20.25 -20.60 -42.08
CA HIS A 891 20.12 -21.93 -42.66
C HIS A 891 20.98 -23.05 -42.04
N GLY A 892 20.45 -24.29 -42.12
CA GLY A 892 21.22 -25.45 -42.56
C GLY A 892 21.09 -26.73 -41.74
N GLY A 893 20.53 -27.79 -42.37
CA GLY A 893 21.03 -29.16 -42.16
C GLY A 893 20.21 -30.12 -41.28
N THR A 894 19.36 -30.91 -41.95
CA THR A 894 19.21 -32.38 -41.82
C THR A 894 19.15 -33.09 -40.44
N ALA A 895 18.09 -33.91 -40.31
CA ALA A 895 17.82 -35.06 -39.43
C ALA A 895 16.68 -34.78 -38.44
N ALA A 896 15.62 -35.56 -38.31
CA ALA A 896 15.34 -36.91 -38.76
C ALA A 896 13.82 -37.09 -38.97
N ARG A 897 13.51 -38.03 -39.88
CA ARG A 897 12.19 -38.63 -40.11
C ARG A 897 11.81 -39.58 -38.97
N SER A 898 10.53 -39.98 -38.98
CA SER A 898 9.90 -41.13 -38.31
C SER A 898 9.29 -40.78 -36.95
N LEU A 899 8.05 -41.14 -36.60
CA LEU A 899 7.22 -42.29 -36.97
C LEU A 899 5.72 -41.93 -36.96
N LEU A 900 5.01 -42.58 -37.88
CA LEU A 900 3.55 -42.71 -37.96
C LEU A 900 3.02 -43.76 -36.96
N ALA A 901 1.81 -43.48 -36.45
CA ALA A 901 0.68 -44.40 -36.25
C ALA A 901 0.79 -45.63 -35.33
N ARG A 902 -0.16 -45.73 -34.38
CA ARG A 902 -1.01 -46.92 -34.06
C ARG A 902 -2.02 -46.56 -32.95
N SER A 903 -3.32 -46.63 -33.22
CA SER A 903 -4.28 -47.73 -32.88
C SER A 903 -5.08 -47.37 -31.61
N ILE A 904 -6.36 -46.97 -31.68
CA ILE A 904 -7.60 -47.78 -31.80
C ILE A 904 -7.81 -48.81 -30.67
N GLY A 905 -8.96 -48.63 -29.99
CA GLY A 905 -9.76 -49.63 -29.25
C GLY A 905 -9.61 -49.59 -27.73
N SER A 906 -10.63 -49.72 -26.88
CA SER A 906 -12.10 -49.82 -27.01
C SER A 906 -12.69 -49.77 -25.58
N THR A 907 -13.95 -49.34 -25.43
CA THR A 907 -15.01 -49.85 -24.48
C THR A 907 -14.72 -49.83 -22.95
N ASN A 908 -15.63 -49.57 -22.01
CA ASN A 908 -17.10 -49.56 -21.92
C ASN A 908 -17.52 -48.93 -20.56
N ASN A 909 -18.73 -48.36 -20.53
CA ASN A 909 -19.73 -48.33 -19.46
C ASN A 909 -19.32 -48.08 -17.99
N LEU A 910 -19.95 -47.06 -17.37
CA LEU A 910 -21.13 -47.27 -16.54
C LEU A 910 -21.76 -45.93 -16.11
N ALA A 911 -23.07 -45.87 -16.30
CA ALA A 911 -23.96 -44.81 -15.86
C ALA A 911 -24.22 -44.88 -14.35
N GLY A 912 -24.59 -43.75 -13.76
CA GLY A 912 -25.11 -43.68 -12.40
C GLY A 912 -25.31 -42.24 -11.94
N GLY A 913 -26.34 -41.58 -12.46
CA GLY A 913 -26.79 -40.29 -11.93
C GLY A 913 -27.65 -40.48 -10.67
N MET A 914 -27.59 -39.52 -9.75
CA MET A 914 -28.69 -39.21 -8.82
C MET A 914 -28.69 -37.71 -8.54
N SER A 915 -29.78 -37.07 -8.93
CA SER A 915 -30.30 -35.80 -8.43
C SER A 915 -30.85 -35.97 -7.01
N PHE A 916 -30.93 -34.91 -6.20
CA PHE A 916 -32.10 -34.70 -5.34
C PHE A 916 -32.31 -33.22 -4.97
N SER A 917 -33.60 -32.92 -4.86
CA SER A 917 -34.29 -31.65 -4.72
C SER A 917 -34.54 -31.25 -3.26
N ALA A 918 -34.85 -29.97 -3.09
CA ALA A 918 -35.32 -29.30 -1.88
C ALA A 918 -36.55 -29.92 -1.19
N SER A 919 -36.63 -29.71 0.14
CA SER A 919 -37.76 -29.15 0.93
C SER A 919 -37.88 -29.81 2.31
N HIS A 920 -37.90 -29.02 3.40
CA HIS A 920 -39.05 -28.87 4.30
C HIS A 920 -38.73 -28.05 5.57
N ILE A 921 -39.81 -27.44 6.06
CA ILE A 921 -39.99 -26.54 7.21
C ILE A 921 -40.53 -27.38 8.39
N GLN A 922 -40.33 -26.85 9.61
CA GLN A 922 -41.15 -26.95 10.84
C GLN A 922 -40.61 -27.70 12.08
N ASP A 923 -40.69 -26.95 13.18
CA ASP A 923 -41.15 -27.31 14.54
C ASP A 923 -40.16 -27.74 15.67
N SER A 924 -40.01 -26.79 16.61
CA SER A 924 -40.20 -26.84 18.07
C SER A 924 -39.31 -27.68 19.02
N VAL A 925 -38.74 -26.96 20.00
CA VAL A 925 -38.74 -27.16 21.47
C VAL A 925 -38.37 -28.55 22.02
N LEU A 926 -37.27 -28.64 22.78
CA LEU A 926 -37.24 -29.14 24.17
C LEU A 926 -35.82 -29.04 24.79
N GLU A 927 -35.83 -28.79 26.10
CA GLU A 927 -34.74 -28.81 27.06
C GLU A 927 -33.91 -30.11 27.01
N ILE A 928 -32.65 -30.06 27.50
CA ILE A 928 -32.14 -30.85 28.64
C ILE A 928 -30.65 -30.53 28.86
N GLU A 929 -30.35 -30.21 30.13
CA GLU A 929 -29.08 -30.21 30.90
C GLU A 929 -27.84 -29.43 30.42
#